data_AF-A0A942SN75-F1
#
_entry.id   AF-A0A942SN75-F1
#
_cell.length_a   1.000
_cell.length_b   1.000
_cell.length_c   1.000
_cell.angle_alpha   90.00
_cell.angle_beta   90.00
_cell.angle_gamma   90.00
#
_symmetry.space_group_name_H-M   'P 1'
#
loop_
_entity.id
_entity.type
_entity.pdbx_description
1 polymer ?
#
loop_
_entity_poly.entity_id
_entity_poly.type
_entity_poly.pdbx_seq_one_letter_code
_entity_poly.pdbx_strand_id
1 'polypeptide(L)'
;MVKTRVYEYAKSHNISSKDVISKLKEMNIEVTNHMSTIDGNAIEKLDSVYNSTKKESDGKNSKSQQKQPNGQNSKNQSGNDKQKQSEKTKSAARLNQMEDEEDIVIDKVQSKPQTKQKQNVEGKKTNKEDSLKENKVFNKNNNNSNNNNNNRNNNNNNRNNNNNRNNKNKHKQKNTPPQQPVQKQKELPKKIVFSESLTVAELAKKLHREPSEIIKKLFMLGVVATINKELDKDAIELIATDYGVEVEEEIKVDVTDLEVYFTEDAPEDLVERPSVVTIMGHVDHGKTTTLDSIRNTKVTAGEAGGITQHIGAYQVEVNGKKITFLDTPGHAAFTTMRARGAQITDITILVVAADDGVMPQTVEAINHAKAAGVPIIVAVNKMDKPSANPDRVMQELTEYGLIPEDWGGDTIFVPISALTGEGIDSLLEMILLVSEVEEYKANPSRNALGTVIEAQLDKGRGSVATLLVQNGTLRVGDPIVVGSTFGRVRAMVNDLGRRVKEAKPSTPVEITGLNDVPQAGDRFVVFADEKTARQVGEARSQQAIMAQRNDTARISLDTLFEQMKQGEMKDLNIIIKADVQGSVEALAAALQKLDVEGVNVRIIHTAVGAINESDITLAAASNAIVIGFNVRPDVNAKRAAEAEKVDVRLHRIIYKVIEEIESAMKGMLDPEFEEKIIGQAEVRTTFKVSKIGTIAGSYVTDGKITRDSGVRVIRDGVVIFEGEIDTLKRFKDDAKEVSQGYECGITVKNFNDVKDGDVIEAYIMQEVERK
;
A
#
# COMPACT_ATOMS: atom_id res chain seq x y z
N MET A 1 -17.14 -15.05 -41.03
CA MET A 1 -15.71 -14.68 -40.93
C MET A 1 -15.61 -13.56 -39.93
N VAL A 2 -14.88 -13.77 -38.84
CA VAL A 2 -14.62 -12.72 -37.83
C VAL A 2 -13.59 -11.75 -38.43
N LYS A 3 -13.87 -10.45 -38.33
CA LYS A 3 -12.90 -9.39 -38.64
C LYS A 3 -12.48 -8.77 -37.32
N THR A 4 -11.18 -8.76 -37.04
CA THR A 4 -10.61 -8.27 -35.78
C THR A 4 -9.72 -7.07 -36.07
N ARG A 5 -9.64 -6.06 -35.20
CA ARG A 5 -8.67 -4.97 -35.41
C ARG A 5 -7.27 -5.39 -35.00
N VAL A 6 -6.25 -4.80 -35.63
CA VAL A 6 -4.84 -5.11 -35.34
C VAL A 6 -4.51 -4.94 -33.84
N TYR A 7 -5.01 -3.89 -33.18
CA TYR A 7 -4.80 -3.70 -31.73
C TYR A 7 -5.52 -4.75 -30.85
N GLU A 8 -6.68 -5.27 -31.27
CA GLU A 8 -7.42 -6.34 -30.56
C GLU A 8 -6.66 -7.68 -30.65
N TYR A 9 -6.12 -7.98 -31.83
CA TYR A 9 -5.25 -9.14 -32.04
C TYR A 9 -3.94 -9.03 -31.23
N ALA A 10 -3.32 -7.85 -31.25
CA ALA A 10 -2.10 -7.56 -30.48
C ALA A 10 -2.33 -7.72 -28.97
N LYS A 11 -3.44 -7.17 -28.45
CA LYS A 11 -3.83 -7.26 -27.03
C LYS A 11 -4.15 -8.70 -26.60
N SER A 12 -4.82 -9.50 -27.43
CA SER A 12 -5.15 -10.90 -27.09
C SER A 12 -3.93 -11.84 -27.07
N HIS A 13 -2.81 -11.44 -27.67
CA HIS A 13 -1.58 -12.25 -27.73
C HIS A 13 -0.41 -11.65 -26.94
N ASN A 14 -0.60 -10.54 -26.20
CA ASN A 14 0.46 -9.81 -25.47
C ASN A 14 1.66 -9.39 -26.35
N ILE A 15 1.40 -8.93 -27.58
CA ILE A 15 2.41 -8.45 -28.54
C ILE A 15 2.15 -6.97 -28.85
N SER A 16 3.18 -6.19 -29.21
CA SER A 16 2.94 -4.79 -29.57
C SER A 16 2.22 -4.67 -30.92
N SER A 17 1.32 -3.69 -31.03
CA SER A 17 0.64 -3.38 -32.29
C SER A 17 1.61 -3.00 -33.42
N LYS A 18 2.82 -2.53 -33.10
CA LYS A 18 3.86 -2.24 -34.11
C LYS A 18 4.40 -3.53 -34.73
N ASP A 19 4.67 -4.55 -33.91
CA ASP A 19 5.24 -5.83 -34.37
C ASP A 19 4.24 -6.61 -35.22
N VAL A 20 2.95 -6.59 -34.85
CA VAL A 20 1.87 -7.17 -35.66
C VAL A 20 1.77 -6.47 -37.03
N ILE A 21 1.88 -5.13 -37.10
CA ILE A 21 1.88 -4.38 -38.37
C ILE A 21 3.11 -4.75 -39.22
N SER A 22 4.29 -4.82 -38.62
CA SER A 22 5.53 -5.22 -39.32
C SER A 22 5.40 -6.64 -39.89
N LYS A 23 4.89 -7.60 -39.11
CA LYS A 23 4.71 -8.98 -39.57
C LYS A 23 3.63 -9.13 -40.65
N LEU A 24 2.56 -8.34 -40.59
CA LEU A 24 1.56 -8.29 -41.66
C LEU A 24 2.14 -7.74 -42.98
N LYS A 25 3.01 -6.73 -42.91
CA LYS A 25 3.73 -6.21 -44.09
C LYS A 25 4.66 -7.25 -44.70
N GLU A 26 5.41 -8.01 -43.89
CA GLU A 26 6.24 -9.14 -44.37
C GLU A 26 5.40 -10.23 -45.08
N MET A 27 4.13 -10.39 -44.71
CA MET A 27 3.19 -11.33 -45.33
C MET A 27 2.48 -10.77 -46.57
N ASN A 28 2.87 -9.59 -47.08
CA ASN A 28 2.17 -8.84 -48.13
C ASN A 28 0.69 -8.55 -47.82
N ILE A 29 0.36 -8.27 -46.56
CA ILE A 29 -0.98 -7.84 -46.13
C ILE A 29 -0.90 -6.36 -45.74
N GLU A 30 -1.44 -5.49 -46.58
CA GLU A 30 -1.41 -4.04 -46.35
C GLU A 30 -2.34 -3.63 -45.20
N VAL A 31 -1.74 -3.17 -44.11
CA VAL A 31 -2.42 -2.46 -43.01
C VAL A 31 -1.71 -1.14 -42.74
N THR A 32 -2.48 -0.06 -42.67
CA THR A 32 -1.94 1.31 -42.56
C THR A 32 -1.72 1.74 -41.12
N ASN A 33 -2.51 1.20 -40.17
CA ASN A 33 -2.44 1.57 -38.75
C ASN A 33 -2.97 0.45 -37.83
N HIS A 34 -2.83 0.65 -36.52
CA HIS A 34 -3.28 -0.27 -35.47
C HIS A 34 -4.81 -0.42 -35.37
N MET A 35 -5.58 0.48 -36.01
CA MET A 35 -7.04 0.42 -36.08
C MET A 35 -7.56 -0.34 -37.31
N SER A 36 -6.67 -0.74 -38.23
CA SER A 36 -7.01 -1.50 -39.43
C SER A 36 -7.59 -2.87 -39.06
N THR A 37 -8.59 -3.32 -39.82
CA THR A 37 -9.23 -4.64 -39.61
C THR A 37 -8.53 -5.72 -40.43
N ILE A 38 -8.19 -6.83 -39.78
CA ILE A 38 -7.65 -8.03 -40.42
C ILE A 38 -8.74 -9.10 -40.57
N ASP A 39 -8.71 -9.80 -41.70
CA ASP A 39 -9.62 -10.91 -42.01
C ASP A 39 -9.11 -12.24 -41.43
N GLY A 40 -9.99 -13.23 -41.29
CA GLY A 40 -9.67 -14.55 -40.70
C GLY A 40 -8.43 -15.24 -41.28
N ASN A 41 -8.23 -15.19 -42.61
CA ASN A 41 -7.04 -15.76 -43.26
C ASN A 41 -5.72 -15.05 -42.89
N ALA A 42 -5.77 -13.81 -42.39
CA ALA A 42 -4.61 -13.11 -41.85
C ALA A 42 -4.36 -13.49 -40.39
N ILE A 43 -5.43 -13.69 -39.61
CA ILE A 43 -5.39 -14.15 -38.22
C ILE A 43 -4.75 -15.54 -38.15
N GLU A 44 -5.22 -16.51 -38.95
CA GLU A 44 -4.66 -17.87 -38.99
C GLU A 44 -3.16 -17.88 -39.35
N LYS A 45 -2.72 -16.98 -40.24
CA LYS A 45 -1.30 -16.82 -40.59
C LYS A 45 -0.47 -16.25 -39.45
N LEU A 46 -0.97 -15.22 -38.76
CA LEU A 46 -0.30 -14.67 -37.58
C LEU A 46 -0.21 -15.71 -36.45
N ASP A 47 -1.29 -16.45 -36.20
CA ASP A 47 -1.33 -17.53 -35.21
C ASP A 47 -0.32 -18.64 -35.55
N SER A 48 -0.16 -18.97 -36.83
CA SER A 48 0.84 -19.96 -37.25
C SER A 48 2.29 -19.53 -36.96
N VAL A 49 2.58 -18.23 -36.99
CA VAL A 49 3.91 -17.66 -36.73
C VAL A 49 4.19 -17.49 -35.23
N TYR A 50 3.21 -17.03 -34.45
CA TYR A 50 3.38 -16.85 -33.01
C TYR A 50 3.25 -18.15 -32.21
N ASN A 51 2.57 -19.18 -32.73
CA ASN A 51 2.55 -20.51 -32.12
C ASN A 51 3.72 -21.42 -32.55
N SER A 52 4.38 -21.16 -33.69
CA SER A 52 5.60 -21.89 -34.06
C SER A 52 6.81 -21.43 -33.24
N THR A 53 6.95 -20.11 -33.01
CA THR A 53 8.01 -19.56 -32.17
C THR A 53 7.95 -20.04 -30.71
N LYS A 54 6.75 -20.24 -30.14
CA LYS A 54 6.59 -20.90 -28.81
C LYS A 54 7.08 -22.35 -28.75
N LYS A 55 7.12 -23.08 -29.87
CA LYS A 55 7.59 -24.48 -29.91
C LYS A 55 9.11 -24.64 -30.00
N GLU A 56 9.86 -23.59 -30.30
CA GLU A 56 11.32 -23.62 -30.29
C GLU A 56 11.91 -23.16 -28.93
N SER A 57 11.17 -22.36 -28.14
CA SER A 57 11.57 -21.98 -26.78
C SER A 57 11.43 -23.11 -25.74
N ASP A 58 10.47 -24.03 -25.90
CA ASP A 58 10.27 -25.16 -24.98
C ASP A 58 11.21 -26.36 -25.27
N GLY A 59 12.12 -26.22 -26.24
CA GLY A 59 12.96 -27.30 -26.80
C GLY A 59 14.18 -27.71 -25.97
N LYS A 60 14.45 -27.09 -24.80
CA LYS A 60 15.63 -27.40 -23.96
C LYS A 60 15.36 -27.39 -22.45
N ASN A 61 14.48 -28.27 -21.97
CA ASN A 61 14.78 -29.16 -20.82
C ASN A 61 13.62 -30.11 -20.48
N SER A 62 13.66 -31.34 -21.02
CA SER A 62 12.93 -32.49 -20.45
C SER A 62 13.33 -33.82 -21.11
N LYS A 63 14.47 -34.42 -20.70
CA LYS A 63 14.80 -35.83 -21.04
C LYS A 63 15.59 -36.57 -19.95
N SER A 64 14.86 -37.09 -18.97
CA SER A 64 15.18 -38.30 -18.19
C SER A 64 13.89 -38.83 -17.54
N GLN A 65 12.97 -39.34 -18.36
CA GLN A 65 12.72 -40.79 -18.52
C GLN A 65 11.93 -41.46 -17.37
N GLN A 66 10.65 -41.73 -17.65
CA GLN A 66 9.92 -42.83 -17.01
C GLN A 66 10.46 -44.19 -17.47
N LYS A 67 10.48 -45.18 -16.56
CA LYS A 67 10.09 -46.58 -16.84
C LYS A 67 9.86 -47.40 -15.55
N GLN A 68 8.61 -47.82 -15.35
CA GLN A 68 8.21 -49.01 -14.58
C GLN A 68 8.52 -50.30 -15.41
N PRO A 69 8.34 -51.58 -14.94
CA PRO A 69 7.44 -52.05 -13.86
C PRO A 69 7.85 -53.28 -12.99
N ASN A 70 6.97 -53.60 -12.02
CA ASN A 70 6.61 -54.91 -11.43
C ASN A 70 7.60 -55.79 -10.62
N GLY A 71 7.12 -56.23 -9.44
CA GLY A 71 7.62 -57.39 -8.67
C GLY A 71 6.80 -57.63 -7.38
N GLN A 72 6.33 -58.86 -7.12
CA GLN A 72 5.41 -59.21 -6.01
C GLN A 72 6.10 -59.80 -4.76
N ASN A 73 5.39 -59.73 -3.63
CA ASN A 73 5.40 -60.66 -2.48
C ASN A 73 6.69 -60.91 -1.65
N SER A 74 6.60 -60.66 -0.34
CA SER A 74 6.55 -61.75 0.68
C SER A 74 6.28 -61.23 2.11
N LYS A 75 5.76 -62.11 2.99
CA LYS A 75 5.39 -61.85 4.40
C LYS A 75 6.48 -62.37 5.38
N ASN A 76 6.56 -61.76 6.57
CA ASN A 76 6.56 -62.39 7.93
C ASN A 76 6.83 -61.28 8.99
N GLN A 77 6.07 -61.13 10.11
CA GLN A 77 6.05 -61.94 11.36
C GLN A 77 7.44 -62.10 11.99
N SER A 78 7.75 -61.86 13.29
CA SER A 78 7.07 -61.38 14.52
C SER A 78 8.17 -60.96 15.56
N GLY A 79 7.98 -60.39 16.77
CA GLY A 79 6.84 -60.02 17.62
C GLY A 79 7.28 -59.72 19.08
N ASN A 80 6.35 -59.74 20.05
CA ASN A 80 6.51 -59.74 21.54
C ASN A 80 7.02 -58.50 22.32
N ASP A 81 6.06 -57.83 22.99
CA ASP A 81 5.92 -57.70 24.46
C ASP A 81 7.15 -57.55 25.38
N LYS A 82 7.19 -56.45 26.16
CA LYS A 82 6.76 -56.48 27.60
C LYS A 82 6.80 -55.12 28.34
N GLN A 83 5.65 -54.78 28.91
CA GLN A 83 5.41 -54.21 30.24
C GLN A 83 6.61 -53.74 31.10
N LYS A 84 6.48 -52.54 31.67
CA LYS A 84 6.50 -52.37 33.14
C LYS A 84 5.69 -51.14 33.59
N GLN A 85 5.03 -51.30 34.73
CA GLN A 85 4.11 -50.35 35.37
C GLN A 85 4.59 -50.10 36.80
N SER A 86 4.10 -49.02 37.44
CA SER A 86 4.27 -48.70 38.87
C SER A 86 5.70 -48.24 39.28
N GLU A 87 5.92 -47.43 40.32
CA GLU A 87 4.99 -46.95 41.36
C GLU A 87 5.53 -45.70 42.07
N LYS A 88 4.64 -44.76 42.47
CA LYS A 88 4.63 -44.19 43.84
C LYS A 88 3.38 -43.34 44.10
N THR A 89 2.43 -43.95 44.80
CA THR A 89 1.32 -43.29 45.51
C THR A 89 1.74 -42.83 46.90
N LYS A 90 1.06 -41.79 47.42
CA LYS A 90 0.43 -41.70 48.76
C LYS A 90 -0.06 -40.26 49.00
N SER A 91 -1.37 -40.00 48.91
CA SER A 91 -2.40 -40.13 49.98
C SER A 91 -2.34 -38.95 50.98
N ALA A 92 -3.28 -38.00 51.05
CA ALA A 92 -4.75 -38.06 51.18
C ALA A 92 -5.26 -38.30 52.62
N ALA A 93 -6.52 -37.87 52.88
CA ALA A 93 -7.35 -38.04 54.09
C ALA A 93 -7.27 -36.90 55.15
N ARG A 94 -8.38 -36.46 55.81
CA ARG A 94 -9.81 -36.84 55.73
C ARG A 94 -10.74 -35.85 56.47
N LEU A 95 -11.99 -35.68 55.98
CA LEU A 95 -13.34 -35.72 56.67
C LEU A 95 -13.56 -35.02 58.06
N ASN A 96 -14.74 -34.55 58.51
CA ASN A 96 -16.14 -34.56 58.00
C ASN A 96 -17.08 -33.58 58.78
N GLN A 97 -18.22 -33.19 58.17
CA GLN A 97 -19.62 -33.05 58.68
C GLN A 97 -20.06 -32.11 59.86
N MET A 98 -21.14 -31.34 59.56
CA MET A 98 -22.44 -31.15 60.30
C MET A 98 -22.43 -30.34 61.63
N GLU A 99 -23.48 -29.61 62.07
CA GLU A 99 -24.93 -29.60 61.76
C GLU A 99 -25.58 -28.20 62.04
N ASP A 100 -26.90 -28.06 61.87
CA ASP A 100 -27.74 -26.83 61.79
C ASP A 100 -28.05 -26.05 63.10
N GLU A 101 -28.53 -24.78 62.99
CA GLU A 101 -29.91 -24.34 63.39
C GLU A 101 -30.23 -22.85 63.09
N GLU A 102 -31.53 -22.48 63.18
CA GLU A 102 -32.20 -21.24 62.70
C GLU A 102 -31.99 -20.00 63.63
N ASP A 103 -32.48 -18.75 63.45
CA ASP A 103 -33.77 -18.25 62.92
C ASP A 103 -33.82 -16.66 62.82
N ILE A 104 -34.91 -16.08 62.28
CA ILE A 104 -35.44 -14.68 62.44
C ILE A 104 -34.89 -13.49 61.57
N VAL A 105 -35.49 -13.29 60.39
CA VAL A 105 -36.45 -12.21 60.02
C VAL A 105 -36.15 -10.67 60.21
N ILE A 106 -36.08 -9.95 59.06
CA ILE A 106 -36.59 -8.56 58.72
C ILE A 106 -35.74 -7.23 58.84
N ASP A 107 -35.80 -6.50 57.70
CA ASP A 107 -35.75 -5.04 57.39
C ASP A 107 -34.50 -4.10 57.29
N LYS A 108 -34.37 -3.55 56.07
CA LYS A 108 -34.27 -2.13 55.65
C LYS A 108 -33.30 -1.13 56.32
N VAL A 109 -32.36 -0.64 55.49
CA VAL A 109 -32.36 0.70 54.85
C VAL A 109 -32.74 1.96 55.69
N GLN A 110 -31.90 3.01 55.52
CA GLN A 110 -32.17 4.48 55.56
C GLN A 110 -31.66 5.38 56.73
N SER A 111 -30.64 6.18 56.38
CA SER A 111 -30.54 7.65 56.53
C SER A 111 -30.51 8.37 57.90
N LYS A 112 -29.38 9.09 58.11
CA LYS A 112 -29.24 10.51 58.58
C LYS A 112 -29.73 10.88 60.02
N PRO A 113 -29.32 12.04 60.58
CA PRO A 113 -28.06 12.81 60.43
C PRO A 113 -27.50 13.37 61.79
N GLN A 114 -26.55 14.32 61.69
CA GLN A 114 -26.32 15.48 62.59
C GLN A 114 -25.24 15.50 63.72
N THR A 115 -24.16 16.23 63.41
CA THR A 115 -23.49 17.33 64.17
C THR A 115 -22.54 17.12 65.37
N LYS A 116 -21.36 17.79 65.24
CA LYS A 116 -20.51 18.46 66.27
C LYS A 116 -19.72 17.51 67.24
N GLN A 117 -18.51 17.82 67.74
CA GLN A 117 -17.69 19.05 67.72
C GLN A 117 -16.16 18.79 67.95
N LYS A 118 -15.32 19.68 67.38
CA LYS A 118 -13.87 20.02 67.56
C LYS A 118 -13.01 19.47 68.73
N GLN A 119 -11.71 19.23 68.44
CA GLN A 119 -10.49 20.02 68.87
C GLN A 119 -9.24 19.45 68.14
N ASN A 120 -8.43 20.18 67.33
CA ASN A 120 -7.47 21.29 67.53
C ASN A 120 -6.01 20.88 67.93
N VAL A 121 -5.01 21.10 67.04
CA VAL A 121 -3.72 21.84 67.24
C VAL A 121 -3.21 22.35 65.86
N GLU A 122 -2.46 23.46 65.83
CA GLU A 122 -2.00 24.28 64.69
C GLU A 122 -0.63 23.85 64.09
N GLY A 123 -0.14 24.33 62.92
CA GLY A 123 -0.74 25.18 61.87
C GLY A 123 0.27 25.85 60.89
N LYS A 124 -0.26 26.64 59.94
CA LYS A 124 0.40 27.54 58.94
C LYS A 124 1.23 26.86 57.82
N LYS A 125 1.18 27.28 56.53
CA LYS A 125 0.62 28.52 55.92
C LYS A 125 0.38 28.33 54.39
N THR A 126 -0.79 28.77 53.86
CA THR A 126 -1.06 29.47 52.55
C THR A 126 -0.41 28.97 51.24
N ASN A 127 -1.01 28.97 50.04
CA ASN A 127 -2.26 29.46 49.41
C ASN A 127 -2.23 28.94 47.93
N LYS A 128 -3.25 28.92 47.05
CA LYS A 128 -4.63 29.46 47.01
C LYS A 128 -5.37 28.78 45.85
N GLU A 129 -6.62 28.39 46.04
CA GLU A 129 -7.69 28.43 45.03
C GLU A 129 -8.99 28.51 45.83
N ASP A 130 -9.88 29.47 45.52
CA ASP A 130 -11.28 29.21 45.13
C ASP A 130 -12.03 30.55 44.92
N SER A 131 -13.35 30.45 44.68
CA SER A 131 -14.07 31.30 43.76
C SER A 131 -15.34 31.97 44.35
N LEU A 132 -15.84 32.96 43.59
CA LEU A 132 -17.24 33.43 43.51
C LEU A 132 -17.92 34.22 44.66
N LYS A 133 -18.23 35.47 44.29
CA LYS A 133 -19.48 36.25 44.57
C LYS A 133 -19.66 36.95 45.92
N GLU A 134 -19.48 38.28 45.87
CA GLU A 134 -20.35 39.23 46.56
C GLU A 134 -20.70 40.42 45.63
N ASN A 135 -21.44 41.42 46.13
CA ASN A 135 -22.46 42.17 45.39
C ASN A 135 -22.10 43.64 45.00
N LYS A 136 -22.97 44.22 44.15
CA LYS A 136 -23.47 45.63 44.15
C LYS A 136 -22.76 46.80 43.39
N VAL A 137 -23.52 47.36 42.44
CA VAL A 137 -23.71 48.79 42.01
C VAL A 137 -22.50 49.65 41.59
N PHE A 138 -22.38 50.00 40.30
CA PHE A 138 -22.85 51.30 39.74
C PHE A 138 -22.75 51.34 38.20
N ASN A 139 -23.67 52.08 37.57
CA ASN A 139 -23.81 52.17 36.12
C ASN A 139 -24.03 53.64 35.73
N LYS A 140 -23.24 54.21 34.80
CA LYS A 140 -23.58 55.49 34.15
C LYS A 140 -22.77 55.82 32.89
N ASN A 141 -23.48 56.39 31.91
CA ASN A 141 -23.03 57.16 30.75
C ASN A 141 -22.25 56.37 29.66
N ASN A 142 -22.50 56.59 28.35
CA ASN A 142 -23.55 57.40 27.72
C ASN A 142 -23.86 56.84 26.32
N ASN A 143 -25.15 56.76 25.97
CA ASN A 143 -25.61 56.31 24.66
C ASN A 143 -26.41 57.44 24.01
N ASN A 144 -25.96 57.99 22.88
CA ASN A 144 -26.81 58.83 22.03
C ASN A 144 -26.21 59.04 20.63
N SER A 145 -26.79 58.43 19.59
CA SER A 145 -27.05 59.08 18.30
C SER A 145 -27.91 58.20 17.36
N ASN A 146 -29.22 58.46 17.37
CA ASN A 146 -30.16 58.47 16.25
C ASN A 146 -30.15 57.38 15.14
N ASN A 147 -31.23 56.59 15.18
CA ASN A 147 -32.14 56.29 14.07
C ASN A 147 -32.07 57.23 12.84
N ASN A 148 -32.15 56.67 11.62
CA ASN A 148 -33.45 56.64 10.90
C ASN A 148 -33.49 55.79 9.60
N ASN A 149 -34.65 55.14 9.42
CA ASN A 149 -35.35 54.80 8.16
C ASN A 149 -34.74 53.87 7.09
N ASN A 150 -35.24 52.63 7.10
CA ASN A 150 -35.64 51.91 5.89
C ASN A 150 -36.93 52.52 5.29
N ASN A 151 -36.98 52.84 3.98
CA ASN A 151 -38.05 52.34 3.07
C ASN A 151 -37.95 52.80 1.60
N ARG A 152 -38.27 51.85 0.71
CA ARG A 152 -39.06 51.95 -0.55
C ARG A 152 -38.69 52.92 -1.69
N ASN A 153 -38.40 52.26 -2.82
CA ASN A 153 -39.01 52.43 -4.16
C ASN A 153 -38.89 53.73 -4.99
N ASN A 154 -38.72 53.46 -6.29
CA ASN A 154 -39.29 54.13 -7.46
C ASN A 154 -38.69 55.44 -8.00
N ASN A 155 -38.21 55.29 -9.24
CA ASN A 155 -38.53 56.10 -10.42
C ASN A 155 -38.11 57.58 -10.54
N ASN A 156 -37.71 57.84 -11.78
CA ASN A 156 -37.91 59.07 -12.55
C ASN A 156 -36.99 60.29 -12.30
N ASN A 157 -35.97 60.32 -13.16
CA ASN A 157 -35.85 61.29 -14.25
C ASN A 157 -35.41 62.74 -13.97
N ASN A 158 -34.54 63.16 -14.89
CA ASN A 158 -34.46 64.50 -15.48
C ASN A 158 -33.97 65.66 -14.59
N ARG A 159 -32.75 66.15 -14.89
CA ARG A 159 -32.64 67.22 -15.92
C ARG A 159 -31.21 67.49 -16.41
N ASN A 160 -31.15 67.80 -17.70
CA ASN A 160 -30.29 68.77 -18.37
C ASN A 160 -28.77 68.66 -18.17
N ASN A 161 -28.11 68.15 -19.22
CA ASN A 161 -27.25 69.07 -19.96
C ASN A 161 -27.33 68.79 -21.47
N ASN A 162 -28.17 69.54 -22.18
CA ASN A 162 -28.34 69.42 -23.62
C ASN A 162 -28.88 70.74 -24.19
N ASN A 163 -27.99 71.60 -24.70
CA ASN A 163 -28.23 72.50 -25.83
C ASN A 163 -27.01 73.38 -26.10
N ASN A 164 -26.34 73.14 -27.21
CA ASN A 164 -26.19 74.22 -28.17
C ASN A 164 -26.37 73.65 -29.59
N ARG A 165 -27.43 74.09 -30.26
CA ARG A 165 -27.87 73.59 -31.58
C ARG A 165 -28.00 74.79 -32.52
N ASN A 166 -27.76 74.52 -33.80
CA ASN A 166 -27.93 75.41 -34.96
C ASN A 166 -26.85 76.50 -35.13
N ASN A 167 -26.11 76.38 -36.24
CA ASN A 167 -26.64 77.06 -37.43
C ASN A 167 -26.56 76.17 -38.68
N LYS A 168 -27.50 76.37 -39.60
CA LYS A 168 -27.59 75.64 -40.87
C LYS A 168 -26.77 76.39 -41.93
N ASN A 169 -26.13 75.66 -42.85
CA ASN A 169 -26.44 75.91 -44.26
C ASN A 169 -26.18 74.74 -45.21
N LYS A 170 -26.92 74.73 -46.30
CA LYS A 170 -26.97 73.67 -47.33
C LYS A 170 -25.70 73.66 -48.18
N HIS A 171 -25.32 72.48 -48.69
CA HIS A 171 -25.17 72.29 -50.15
C HIS A 171 -25.35 70.82 -50.56
N LYS A 172 -25.83 70.60 -51.80
CA LYS A 172 -26.04 69.28 -52.42
C LYS A 172 -24.76 68.79 -53.10
N GLN A 173 -24.42 67.51 -52.96
CA GLN A 173 -23.71 66.66 -53.94
C GLN A 173 -23.85 65.20 -53.47
N LYS A 174 -24.52 64.30 -54.21
CA LYS A 174 -24.10 63.52 -55.40
C LYS A 174 -23.00 62.48 -55.13
N ASN A 175 -23.40 61.21 -55.27
CA ASN A 175 -22.68 59.94 -55.25
C ASN A 175 -21.15 59.93 -55.42
N THR A 176 -20.49 59.16 -54.56
CA THR A 176 -19.46 58.16 -54.93
C THR A 176 -19.31 57.16 -53.77
N PRO A 177 -19.12 55.85 -54.01
CA PRO A 177 -18.95 54.88 -52.93
C PRO A 177 -17.57 55.02 -52.27
N PRO A 178 -17.46 54.93 -50.93
CA PRO A 178 -16.16 55.02 -50.26
C PRO A 178 -15.31 53.78 -50.54
N GLN A 179 -14.09 54.00 -51.02
CA GLN A 179 -13.05 52.97 -51.07
C GLN A 179 -12.71 52.52 -49.64
N GLN A 180 -12.56 51.21 -49.45
CA GLN A 180 -12.02 50.67 -48.20
C GLN A 180 -10.56 51.15 -48.03
N PRO A 181 -10.16 51.65 -46.85
CA PRO A 181 -8.77 52.00 -46.60
C PRO A 181 -7.90 50.74 -46.61
N VAL A 182 -6.88 50.74 -47.45
CA VAL A 182 -5.89 49.66 -47.53
C VAL A 182 -5.22 49.52 -46.16
N GLN A 183 -5.39 48.36 -45.52
CA GLN A 183 -4.70 48.06 -44.26
C GLN A 183 -3.20 48.02 -44.53
N LYS A 184 -2.44 48.87 -43.81
CA LYS A 184 -0.98 48.75 -43.78
C LYS A 184 -0.60 47.40 -43.18
N GLN A 185 -0.02 46.51 -43.99
CA GLN A 185 0.59 45.29 -43.50
C GLN A 185 1.69 45.69 -42.50
N LYS A 186 1.60 45.17 -41.27
CA LYS A 186 2.68 45.31 -40.29
C LYS A 186 3.84 44.41 -40.71
N GLU A 187 5.05 44.88 -40.50
CA GLU A 187 6.25 44.07 -40.75
C GLU A 187 6.27 42.85 -39.82
N LEU A 188 6.78 41.73 -40.33
CA LEU A 188 6.90 40.48 -39.58
C LEU A 188 7.91 40.67 -38.43
N PRO A 189 7.63 40.17 -37.21
CA PRO A 189 8.62 40.18 -36.15
C PRO A 189 9.78 39.25 -36.49
N LYS A 190 11.01 39.63 -36.11
CA LYS A 190 12.21 38.84 -36.43
C LYS A 190 12.32 37.53 -35.64
N LYS A 191 11.72 37.48 -34.44
CA LYS A 191 11.70 36.30 -33.57
C LYS A 191 10.32 36.12 -32.94
N ILE A 192 9.91 34.87 -32.73
CA ILE A 192 8.71 34.50 -31.96
C ILE A 192 9.13 33.59 -30.81
N VAL A 193 8.75 33.99 -29.60
CA VAL A 193 8.95 33.20 -28.38
C VAL A 193 7.66 32.48 -28.02
N PHE A 194 7.71 31.17 -27.71
CA PHE A 194 6.54 30.39 -27.28
C PHE A 194 6.90 29.29 -26.28
N SER A 195 5.90 28.76 -25.57
CA SER A 195 6.04 27.72 -24.54
C SER A 195 5.08 26.57 -24.83
N GLU A 196 5.61 25.37 -25.08
CA GLU A 196 4.93 24.09 -25.38
C GLU A 196 4.01 24.09 -26.62
N SER A 197 2.93 24.89 -26.62
CA SER A 197 1.96 24.97 -27.71
C SER A 197 1.44 26.40 -27.91
N LEU A 198 0.85 26.65 -29.08
CA LEU A 198 0.12 27.88 -29.37
C LEU A 198 -1.17 27.55 -30.12
N THR A 199 -2.27 28.22 -29.79
CA THR A 199 -3.44 28.17 -30.67
C THR A 199 -3.14 28.88 -31.99
N VAL A 200 -3.82 28.48 -33.08
CA VAL A 200 -3.72 29.16 -34.38
C VAL A 200 -3.99 30.67 -34.25
N ALA A 201 -4.91 31.08 -33.38
CA ALA A 201 -5.20 32.49 -33.08
C ALA A 201 -4.04 33.23 -32.39
N GLU A 202 -3.27 32.57 -31.54
CA GLU A 202 -2.12 33.16 -30.84
C GLU A 202 -0.90 33.22 -31.74
N LEU A 203 -0.64 32.16 -32.51
CA LEU A 203 0.40 32.18 -33.54
C LEU A 203 0.12 33.27 -34.59
N ALA A 204 -1.15 33.47 -34.99
CA ALA A 204 -1.57 34.56 -35.88
C ALA A 204 -1.30 35.94 -35.30
N LYS A 205 -1.66 36.17 -34.02
CA LYS A 205 -1.35 37.42 -33.31
C LYS A 205 0.16 37.68 -33.24
N LYS A 206 0.96 36.65 -32.92
CA LYS A 206 2.42 36.72 -32.84
C LYS A 206 3.06 36.98 -34.21
N LEU A 207 2.61 36.34 -35.28
CA LEU A 207 3.07 36.59 -36.67
C LEU A 207 2.50 37.90 -37.29
N HIS A 208 1.62 38.61 -36.59
CA HIS A 208 0.88 39.76 -37.10
C HIS A 208 0.08 39.47 -38.39
N ARG A 209 -0.48 38.26 -38.51
CA ARG A 209 -1.30 37.79 -39.63
C ARG A 209 -2.73 37.49 -39.21
N GLU A 210 -3.62 37.42 -40.18
CA GLU A 210 -4.99 36.95 -39.97
C GLU A 210 -5.01 35.43 -39.72
N PRO A 211 -5.77 34.91 -38.73
CA PRO A 211 -5.87 33.46 -38.49
C PRO A 211 -6.28 32.67 -39.73
N SER A 212 -7.07 33.29 -40.62
CA SER A 212 -7.49 32.73 -41.91
C SER A 212 -6.33 32.45 -42.89
N GLU A 213 -5.20 33.17 -42.79
CA GLU A 213 -4.00 32.90 -43.61
C GLU A 213 -3.27 31.66 -43.08
N ILE A 214 -3.12 31.54 -41.76
CA ILE A 214 -2.45 30.41 -41.13
C ILE A 214 -3.25 29.11 -41.31
N ILE A 215 -4.57 29.14 -41.17
CA ILE A 215 -5.44 27.98 -41.44
C ILE A 215 -5.29 27.50 -42.90
N LYS A 216 -5.16 28.42 -43.86
CA LYS A 216 -4.93 28.06 -45.27
C LYS A 216 -3.57 27.41 -45.51
N LYS A 217 -2.50 27.92 -44.88
CA LYS A 217 -1.16 27.30 -44.96
C LYS A 217 -1.14 25.92 -44.30
N LEU A 218 -1.70 25.79 -43.09
CA LEU A 218 -1.87 24.50 -42.40
C LEU A 218 -2.59 23.48 -43.30
N PHE A 219 -3.69 23.90 -43.95
CA PHE A 219 -4.42 23.05 -44.88
C PHE A 219 -3.61 22.66 -46.13
N MET A 220 -2.79 23.56 -46.69
CA MET A 220 -1.87 23.24 -47.79
C MET A 220 -0.77 22.25 -47.38
N LEU A 221 -0.37 22.27 -46.10
CA LEU A 221 0.58 21.33 -45.49
C LEU A 221 -0.11 20.02 -45.01
N GLY A 222 -1.40 19.83 -45.31
CA GLY A 222 -2.16 18.63 -44.95
C GLY A 222 -2.73 18.61 -43.52
N VAL A 223 -2.51 19.66 -42.72
CA VAL A 223 -2.95 19.76 -41.34
C VAL A 223 -4.30 20.48 -41.26
N VAL A 224 -5.37 19.75 -40.94
CA VAL A 224 -6.68 20.35 -40.67
C VAL A 224 -6.67 21.01 -39.29
N ALA A 225 -6.89 22.32 -39.25
CA ALA A 225 -6.88 23.12 -38.03
C ALA A 225 -8.01 24.16 -37.99
N THR A 226 -8.48 24.46 -36.77
CA THR A 226 -9.47 25.51 -36.47
C THR A 226 -8.81 26.64 -35.69
N ILE A 227 -9.47 27.79 -35.57
CA ILE A 227 -8.91 29.02 -34.95
C ILE A 227 -8.37 28.78 -33.53
N ASN A 228 -9.03 27.90 -32.77
CA ASN A 228 -8.67 27.58 -31.38
C ASN A 228 -7.94 26.23 -31.25
N LYS A 229 -7.56 25.58 -32.36
CA LYS A 229 -6.76 24.36 -32.30
C LYS A 229 -5.34 24.72 -31.83
N GLU A 230 -4.86 24.01 -30.83
CA GLU A 230 -3.46 24.04 -30.42
C GLU A 230 -2.59 23.41 -31.50
N LEU A 231 -1.46 24.05 -31.76
CA LEU A 231 -0.43 23.59 -32.68
C LEU A 231 0.73 23.03 -31.87
N ASP A 232 1.22 21.88 -32.34
CA ASP A 232 2.45 21.23 -31.94
C ASP A 232 3.68 22.01 -32.40
N LYS A 233 4.80 21.80 -31.70
CA LYS A 233 6.10 22.45 -31.97
C LYS A 233 6.49 22.36 -33.44
N ASP A 234 6.43 21.16 -34.03
CA ASP A 234 6.77 20.89 -35.42
C ASP A 234 5.93 21.75 -36.39
N ALA A 235 4.62 21.92 -36.13
CA ALA A 235 3.76 22.76 -36.95
C ALA A 235 4.05 24.26 -36.75
N ILE A 236 4.38 24.69 -35.54
CA ILE A 236 4.75 26.09 -35.23
C ILE A 236 6.05 26.46 -35.92
N GLU A 237 7.09 25.64 -35.80
CA GLU A 237 8.39 25.83 -36.47
C GLU A 237 8.26 25.81 -37.99
N LEU A 238 7.49 24.86 -38.54
CA LEU A 238 7.25 24.75 -39.98
C LEU A 238 6.56 26.02 -40.53
N ILE A 239 5.51 26.51 -39.87
CA ILE A 239 4.81 27.74 -40.28
C ILE A 239 5.73 28.96 -40.17
N ALA A 240 6.46 29.11 -39.06
CA ALA A 240 7.31 30.27 -38.82
C ALA A 240 8.52 30.33 -39.78
N THR A 241 9.12 29.18 -40.08
CA THR A 241 10.14 29.03 -41.14
C THR A 241 9.59 29.50 -42.48
N ASP A 242 8.35 29.11 -42.81
CA ASP A 242 7.63 29.49 -44.03
C ASP A 242 7.21 30.99 -44.07
N TYR A 243 7.42 31.73 -42.97
CA TYR A 243 7.32 33.19 -42.89
C TYR A 243 8.68 33.90 -42.68
N GLY A 244 9.79 33.15 -42.60
CA GLY A 244 11.13 33.70 -42.38
C GLY A 244 11.34 34.26 -40.96
N VAL A 245 10.67 33.71 -39.96
CA VAL A 245 10.73 34.14 -38.55
C VAL A 245 11.40 33.05 -37.72
N GLU A 246 12.47 33.39 -37.00
CA GLU A 246 13.10 32.46 -36.06
C GLU A 246 12.15 32.21 -34.87
N VAL A 247 12.05 30.95 -34.45
CA VAL A 247 11.28 30.56 -33.27
C VAL A 247 12.24 30.18 -32.17
N GLU A 248 12.06 30.78 -30.99
CA GLU A 248 12.75 30.39 -29.77
C GLU A 248 11.72 29.77 -28.83
N GLU A 249 11.94 28.52 -28.43
CA GLU A 249 11.17 27.88 -27.38
C GLU A 249 11.63 28.42 -26.03
N GLU A 250 10.78 29.18 -25.36
CA GLU A 250 10.95 29.53 -23.96
C GLU A 250 10.44 28.36 -23.15
N ILE A 251 11.37 27.49 -22.76
CA ILE A 251 11.16 26.48 -21.73
C ILE A 251 10.81 27.23 -20.45
N LYS A 252 9.52 27.41 -20.20
CA LYS A 252 9.02 27.80 -18.88
C LYS A 252 9.28 26.62 -17.97
N VAL A 253 10.42 26.66 -17.29
CA VAL A 253 10.69 25.84 -16.12
C VAL A 253 9.49 25.98 -15.20
N ASP A 254 8.73 24.90 -15.05
CA ASP A 254 7.65 24.87 -14.07
C ASP A 254 8.31 24.92 -12.69
N VAL A 255 8.17 26.07 -12.02
CA VAL A 255 8.71 26.31 -10.69
C VAL A 255 8.08 25.36 -9.65
N THR A 256 6.98 24.69 -10.01
CA THR A 256 6.40 23.63 -9.19
C THR A 256 7.09 22.29 -9.35
N ASP A 257 7.90 22.05 -10.40
CA ASP A 257 8.70 20.84 -10.48
C ASP A 257 9.97 20.95 -9.63
N LEU A 258 10.09 20.03 -8.67
CA LEU A 258 11.25 19.97 -7.80
C LEU A 258 12.46 19.31 -8.51
N GLU A 259 12.24 18.51 -9.56
CA GLU A 259 13.33 17.81 -10.26
C GLU A 259 14.31 18.75 -10.96
N VAL A 260 13.83 19.91 -11.45
CA VAL A 260 14.68 20.92 -12.11
C VAL A 260 15.77 21.48 -11.18
N TYR A 261 15.54 21.42 -9.85
CA TYR A 261 16.53 21.83 -8.85
C TYR A 261 17.60 20.77 -8.57
N PHE A 262 17.45 19.52 -9.03
CA PHE A 262 18.45 18.45 -8.93
C PHE A 262 19.47 18.47 -10.10
N THR A 263 19.67 19.63 -10.70
CA THR A 263 20.67 19.88 -11.74
C THR A 263 22.09 19.90 -11.19
N GLU A 264 23.03 19.35 -11.96
CA GLU A 264 24.46 19.29 -11.63
C GLU A 264 25.08 20.69 -11.51
N ASP A 265 25.90 20.87 -10.47
CA ASP A 265 26.66 22.10 -10.23
C ASP A 265 27.92 22.18 -11.11
N ALA A 266 28.48 23.38 -11.25
CA ALA A 266 29.78 23.54 -11.89
C ALA A 266 30.86 22.73 -11.14
N PRO A 267 31.81 22.07 -11.83
CA PRO A 267 32.84 21.24 -11.18
C PRO A 267 33.72 21.97 -10.15
N GLU A 268 33.77 23.30 -10.23
CA GLU A 268 34.55 24.19 -9.35
C GLU A 268 33.91 24.35 -7.96
N ASP A 269 32.57 24.21 -7.85
CA ASP A 269 31.83 24.31 -6.58
C ASP A 269 31.69 22.96 -5.85
N LEU A 270 32.11 21.87 -6.49
CA LEU A 270 31.98 20.50 -6.00
C LEU A 270 33.09 20.13 -5.01
N VAL A 271 32.70 19.81 -3.78
CA VAL A 271 33.58 19.38 -2.68
C VAL A 271 33.29 17.94 -2.31
N GLU A 272 34.33 17.17 -1.96
CA GLU A 272 34.21 15.81 -1.41
C GLU A 272 33.20 15.76 -0.25
N ARG A 273 32.28 14.79 -0.28
CA ARG A 273 31.26 14.59 0.75
C ARG A 273 31.34 13.20 1.38
N PRO A 274 30.86 13.02 2.62
CA PRO A 274 30.69 11.69 3.22
C PRO A 274 29.85 10.76 2.33
N SER A 275 30.25 9.49 2.19
CA SER A 275 29.42 8.49 1.54
C SER A 275 28.19 8.16 2.37
N VAL A 276 27.08 7.92 1.70
CA VAL A 276 25.83 7.45 2.28
C VAL A 276 25.69 5.95 1.96
N VAL A 277 25.60 5.12 3.00
CA VAL A 277 25.75 3.67 2.89
C VAL A 277 24.53 2.98 3.48
N THR A 278 23.86 2.11 2.72
CA THR A 278 22.72 1.32 3.22
C THR A 278 23.14 -0.10 3.54
N ILE A 279 22.55 -0.71 4.58
CA ILE A 279 22.75 -2.12 4.89
C ILE A 279 21.50 -2.93 4.54
N MET A 280 21.68 -3.94 3.68
CA MET A 280 20.64 -4.83 3.17
C MET A 280 20.99 -6.31 3.37
N GLY A 281 20.01 -7.18 3.13
CA GLY A 281 20.12 -8.64 3.33
C GLY A 281 18.91 -9.23 4.06
N HIS A 282 18.89 -10.56 4.18
CA HIS A 282 17.81 -11.33 4.82
C HIS A 282 17.64 -11.02 6.32
N VAL A 283 16.49 -11.41 6.89
CA VAL A 283 16.26 -11.47 8.34
C VAL A 283 17.31 -12.38 8.99
N ASP A 284 17.68 -12.11 10.25
CA ASP A 284 18.66 -12.86 11.06
C ASP A 284 20.09 -13.02 10.50
N HIS A 285 20.40 -12.43 9.34
CA HIS A 285 21.78 -12.28 8.84
C HIS A 285 22.60 -11.25 9.64
N GLY A 286 22.02 -10.61 10.66
CA GLY A 286 22.74 -9.76 11.61
C GLY A 286 22.97 -8.31 11.17
N LYS A 287 22.22 -7.76 10.20
CA LYS A 287 22.33 -6.36 9.75
C LYS A 287 22.40 -5.34 10.90
N THR A 288 21.38 -5.36 11.77
CA THR A 288 21.28 -4.47 12.93
C THR A 288 22.42 -4.70 13.93
N THR A 289 22.90 -5.94 14.06
CA THR A 289 24.08 -6.29 14.86
C THR A 289 25.37 -5.71 14.29
N THR A 290 25.55 -5.75 12.96
CA THR A 290 26.69 -5.11 12.28
C THR A 290 26.68 -3.60 12.53
N LEU A 291 25.50 -2.97 12.41
CA LEU A 291 25.33 -1.54 12.70
C LEU A 291 25.58 -1.21 14.19
N ASP A 292 25.09 -2.05 15.12
CA ASP A 292 25.33 -1.90 16.56
C ASP A 292 26.81 -1.96 16.90
N SER A 293 27.55 -2.90 16.32
CA SER A 293 29.00 -3.04 16.50
C SER A 293 29.78 -1.87 15.90
N ILE A 294 29.39 -1.39 14.70
CA ILE A 294 29.94 -0.15 14.10
C ILE A 294 29.68 1.07 15.01
N ARG A 295 28.49 1.18 15.62
CA ARG A 295 28.11 2.29 16.52
C ARG A 295 28.71 2.19 17.93
N ASN A 296 29.21 1.02 18.34
CA ASN A 296 29.43 0.66 19.74
C ASN A 296 28.16 0.80 20.61
N THR A 297 26.98 0.48 20.06
CA THR A 297 25.68 0.52 20.75
C THR A 297 25.01 -0.85 20.82
N LYS A 298 23.85 -0.93 21.51
CA LYS A 298 23.00 -2.13 21.57
C LYS A 298 21.52 -1.77 21.38
N VAL A 299 21.19 -1.26 20.20
CA VAL A 299 19.82 -0.91 19.76
C VAL A 299 18.96 -2.17 19.66
N THR A 300 19.52 -3.27 19.14
CA THR A 300 18.86 -4.59 19.03
C THR A 300 18.19 -5.08 20.31
N ALA A 301 18.75 -4.75 21.48
CA ALA A 301 18.19 -5.15 22.79
C ALA A 301 17.00 -4.29 23.26
N GLY A 302 16.78 -3.12 22.64
CA GLY A 302 15.69 -2.19 22.97
C GLY A 302 14.48 -2.28 22.03
N GLU A 303 14.66 -2.81 20.82
CA GLU A 303 13.60 -2.88 19.81
C GLU A 303 12.57 -3.98 20.08
N ALA A 304 11.29 -3.69 19.78
CA ALA A 304 10.20 -4.62 20.01
C ALA A 304 10.32 -5.83 19.07
N GLY A 305 10.61 -7.01 19.63
CA GLY A 305 10.83 -8.24 18.86
C GLY A 305 12.26 -8.41 18.32
N GLY A 306 13.20 -7.52 18.68
CA GLY A 306 14.62 -7.65 18.29
C GLY A 306 14.90 -7.39 16.81
N ILE A 307 14.02 -6.65 16.12
CA ILE A 307 14.13 -6.36 14.68
C ILE A 307 14.00 -4.85 14.40
N THR A 308 14.80 -4.33 13.47
CA THR A 308 14.63 -2.99 12.90
C THR A 308 13.28 -2.90 12.15
N GLN A 309 12.44 -1.93 12.47
CA GLN A 309 11.11 -1.73 11.84
C GLN A 309 10.92 -0.34 11.20
N HIS A 310 11.88 0.57 11.35
CA HIS A 310 11.88 1.93 10.80
C HIS A 310 13.22 2.21 10.12
N ILE A 311 13.29 3.13 9.14
CA ILE A 311 14.58 3.50 8.54
C ILE A 311 15.32 4.46 9.47
N GLY A 312 16.45 4.01 10.01
CA GLY A 312 17.31 4.80 10.89
C GLY A 312 18.51 5.38 10.14
N ALA A 313 18.82 6.67 10.33
CA ALA A 313 19.99 7.31 9.73
C ALA A 313 20.93 7.88 10.80
N TYR A 314 22.24 7.66 10.63
CA TYR A 314 23.25 8.07 11.60
C TYR A 314 24.62 8.27 10.96
N GLN A 315 25.55 8.92 11.66
CA GLN A 315 26.89 9.21 11.13
C GLN A 315 27.99 8.70 12.06
N VAL A 316 29.00 8.05 11.47
CA VAL A 316 30.20 7.53 12.15
C VAL A 316 31.42 8.24 11.58
N GLU A 317 32.45 8.42 12.41
CA GLU A 317 33.73 9.03 12.04
C GLU A 317 34.82 7.97 12.10
N VAL A 318 35.48 7.72 10.96
CA VAL A 318 36.52 6.71 10.76
C VAL A 318 37.70 7.37 10.08
N ASN A 319 38.90 7.28 10.66
CA ASN A 319 40.12 7.89 10.13
C ASN A 319 40.00 9.41 9.80
N GLY A 320 39.13 10.13 10.52
CA GLY A 320 38.83 11.56 10.29
C GLY A 320 37.89 11.86 9.12
N LYS A 321 37.49 10.83 8.35
CA LYS A 321 36.39 10.91 7.38
C LYS A 321 35.08 10.47 8.05
N LYS A 322 33.96 10.87 7.45
CA LYS A 322 32.61 10.54 7.94
C LYS A 322 31.93 9.58 6.97
N ILE A 323 31.16 8.65 7.51
CA ILE A 323 30.29 7.75 6.77
C ILE A 323 28.88 7.89 7.36
N THR A 324 27.88 8.08 6.51
CA THR A 324 26.47 8.16 6.92
C THR A 324 25.79 6.84 6.59
N PHE A 325 25.28 6.15 7.60
CA PHE A 325 24.64 4.85 7.45
C PHE A 325 23.11 4.96 7.49
N LEU A 326 22.44 4.23 6.59
CA LEU A 326 20.99 3.97 6.61
C LEU A 326 20.73 2.50 7.00
N ASP A 327 20.00 2.28 8.08
CA ASP A 327 19.50 0.97 8.47
C ASP A 327 18.16 0.69 7.77
N THR A 328 18.05 -0.44 7.05
CA THR A 328 16.80 -0.82 6.38
C THR A 328 16.24 -2.15 6.92
N PRO A 329 14.92 -2.20 7.24
CA PRO A 329 14.28 -3.43 7.70
C PRO A 329 14.45 -4.63 6.75
N GLY A 330 14.72 -5.81 7.32
CA GLY A 330 14.98 -7.03 6.55
C GLY A 330 13.75 -7.77 6.03
N HIS A 331 12.58 -7.57 6.62
CA HIS A 331 11.40 -8.38 6.33
C HIS A 331 10.75 -7.98 5.00
N ALA A 332 10.30 -8.98 4.23
CA ALA A 332 9.53 -8.84 2.99
C ALA A 332 8.26 -7.94 3.02
N ALA A 333 7.78 -7.47 4.17
CA ALA A 333 6.75 -6.42 4.23
C ALA A 333 7.31 -5.03 3.87
N PHE A 334 8.61 -4.81 4.04
CA PHE A 334 9.29 -3.53 3.90
C PHE A 334 10.03 -3.38 2.54
N THR A 335 9.52 -4.00 1.47
CA THR A 335 10.17 -3.92 0.13
C THR A 335 10.34 -2.48 -0.35
N THR A 336 9.35 -1.62 -0.08
CA THR A 336 9.35 -0.19 -0.42
C THR A 336 10.43 0.58 0.32
N MET A 337 10.63 0.29 1.62
CA MET A 337 11.72 0.89 2.41
C MET A 337 13.10 0.51 1.87
N ARG A 338 13.30 -0.72 1.41
CA ARG A 338 14.57 -1.15 0.80
C ARG A 338 14.83 -0.46 -0.54
N ALA A 339 13.84 -0.43 -1.42
CA ALA A 339 13.94 0.30 -2.69
C ALA A 339 14.28 1.79 -2.46
N ARG A 340 13.59 2.45 -1.51
CA ARG A 340 13.87 3.83 -1.09
C ARG A 340 15.29 3.97 -0.53
N GLY A 341 15.74 3.03 0.29
CA GLY A 341 17.11 3.00 0.80
C GLY A 341 18.14 2.97 -0.32
N ALA A 342 18.05 2.01 -1.25
CA ALA A 342 18.98 1.87 -2.38
C ALA A 342 19.08 3.16 -3.23
N GLN A 343 17.95 3.82 -3.50
CA GLN A 343 17.89 5.02 -4.34
C GLN A 343 18.49 6.28 -3.69
N ILE A 344 18.60 6.31 -2.36
CA ILE A 344 19.09 7.49 -1.61
C ILE A 344 20.60 7.37 -1.30
N THR A 345 21.12 6.15 -1.32
CA THR A 345 22.51 5.84 -0.94
C THR A 345 23.48 5.81 -2.11
N ASP A 346 24.74 6.05 -1.78
CA ASP A 346 25.86 5.97 -2.71
C ASP A 346 26.39 4.52 -2.81
N ILE A 347 26.45 3.79 -1.69
CA ILE A 347 26.97 2.40 -1.60
C ILE A 347 25.96 1.50 -0.88
N THR A 348 25.81 0.24 -1.31
CA THR A 348 25.04 -0.79 -0.59
C THR A 348 25.94 -1.87 0.01
N ILE A 349 25.79 -2.15 1.30
CA ILE A 349 26.38 -3.33 1.96
C ILE A 349 25.34 -4.46 1.97
N LEU A 350 25.67 -5.59 1.34
CA LEU A 350 24.86 -6.80 1.36
C LEU A 350 25.39 -7.74 2.45
N VAL A 351 24.65 -7.88 3.55
CA VAL A 351 25.00 -8.77 4.66
C VAL A 351 24.43 -10.17 4.40
N VAL A 352 25.33 -11.14 4.21
CA VAL A 352 24.99 -12.54 3.96
C VAL A 352 25.62 -13.41 5.05
N ALA A 353 24.84 -14.26 5.69
CA ALA A 353 25.36 -15.11 6.75
C ALA A 353 26.06 -16.36 6.17
N ALA A 354 27.25 -16.67 6.69
CA ALA A 354 28.10 -17.75 6.22
C ALA A 354 27.57 -19.17 6.53
N ASP A 355 26.60 -19.29 7.44
CA ASP A 355 25.88 -20.53 7.75
C ASP A 355 24.64 -20.75 6.87
N ASP A 356 23.88 -19.68 6.60
CA ASP A 356 22.62 -19.76 5.85
C ASP A 356 22.84 -19.76 4.32
N GLY A 357 23.65 -18.81 3.82
CA GLY A 357 23.84 -18.57 2.38
C GLY A 357 22.89 -17.54 1.77
N VAL A 358 22.70 -17.60 0.45
CA VAL A 358 21.83 -16.67 -0.29
C VAL A 358 20.37 -17.07 -0.15
N MET A 359 19.56 -16.16 0.42
CA MET A 359 18.13 -16.35 0.67
C MET A 359 17.29 -15.45 -0.26
N PRO A 360 15.97 -15.70 -0.46
CA PRO A 360 15.15 -14.92 -1.40
C PRO A 360 15.13 -13.40 -1.15
N GLN A 361 15.22 -12.97 0.12
CA GLN A 361 15.33 -11.54 0.47
C GLN A 361 16.72 -10.95 0.17
N THR A 362 17.76 -11.77 0.15
CA THR A 362 19.11 -11.38 -0.34
C THR A 362 19.05 -11.12 -1.84
N VAL A 363 18.39 -12.00 -2.61
CA VAL A 363 18.16 -11.80 -4.05
C VAL A 363 17.35 -10.52 -4.32
N GLU A 364 16.31 -10.26 -3.53
CA GLU A 364 15.55 -9.01 -3.62
C GLU A 364 16.42 -7.77 -3.34
N ALA A 365 17.28 -7.81 -2.31
CA ALA A 365 18.22 -6.73 -2.01
C ALA A 365 19.23 -6.49 -3.15
N ILE A 366 19.78 -7.55 -3.75
CA ILE A 366 20.67 -7.46 -4.93
C ILE A 366 19.93 -6.77 -6.08
N ASN A 367 18.68 -7.13 -6.33
CA ASN A 367 17.88 -6.53 -7.40
C ASN A 367 17.61 -5.04 -7.16
N HIS A 368 17.30 -4.61 -5.92
CA HIS A 368 17.11 -3.20 -5.59
C HIS A 368 18.40 -2.39 -5.77
N ALA A 369 19.54 -2.90 -5.30
CA ALA A 369 20.83 -2.23 -5.46
C ALA A 369 21.26 -2.14 -6.93
N LYS A 370 21.12 -3.23 -7.72
CA LYS A 370 21.40 -3.22 -9.16
C LYS A 370 20.45 -2.31 -9.94
N ALA A 371 19.18 -2.21 -9.55
CA ALA A 371 18.23 -1.29 -10.16
C ALA A 371 18.51 0.20 -9.83
N ALA A 372 19.12 0.47 -8.67
CA ALA A 372 19.59 1.80 -8.29
C ALA A 372 20.96 2.17 -8.91
N GLY A 373 21.70 1.19 -9.45
CA GLY A 373 23.02 1.41 -10.05
C GLY A 373 24.14 1.66 -9.04
N VAL A 374 23.95 1.29 -7.77
CA VAL A 374 24.90 1.55 -6.68
C VAL A 374 25.91 0.41 -6.50
N PRO A 375 27.20 0.69 -6.22
CA PRO A 375 28.19 -0.32 -5.88
C PRO A 375 27.77 -1.19 -4.68
N ILE A 376 28.06 -2.49 -4.76
CA ILE A 376 27.69 -3.50 -3.74
C ILE A 376 28.96 -4.02 -3.06
N ILE A 377 29.04 -3.89 -1.74
CA ILE A 377 30.05 -4.54 -0.90
C ILE A 377 29.38 -5.71 -0.18
N VAL A 378 29.93 -6.92 -0.27
CA VAL A 378 29.38 -8.12 0.39
C VAL A 378 30.05 -8.31 1.75
N ALA A 379 29.27 -8.23 2.82
CA ALA A 379 29.71 -8.53 4.17
C ALA A 379 29.28 -9.95 4.56
N VAL A 380 30.24 -10.89 4.57
CA VAL A 380 29.99 -12.30 4.90
C VAL A 380 30.04 -12.47 6.42
N ASN A 381 28.87 -12.54 7.05
CA ASN A 381 28.70 -12.45 8.51
C ASN A 381 28.61 -13.83 9.21
N LYS A 382 28.67 -13.82 10.55
CA LYS A 382 28.67 -14.99 11.44
C LYS A 382 29.89 -15.91 11.30
N MET A 383 31.06 -15.35 10.94
CA MET A 383 32.33 -16.10 10.84
C MET A 383 32.80 -16.73 12.17
N ASP A 384 32.23 -16.33 13.31
CA ASP A 384 32.42 -16.95 14.63
C ASP A 384 31.81 -18.36 14.75
N LYS A 385 30.91 -18.76 13.84
CA LYS A 385 30.27 -20.08 13.90
C LYS A 385 31.15 -21.17 13.26
N PRO A 386 31.24 -22.37 13.86
CA PRO A 386 31.98 -23.50 13.27
C PRO A 386 31.33 -24.05 11.98
N SER A 387 30.10 -23.62 11.66
CA SER A 387 29.39 -23.94 10.42
C SER A 387 29.55 -22.86 9.33
N ALA A 388 30.32 -21.80 9.57
CA ALA A 388 30.54 -20.74 8.60
C ALA A 388 31.32 -21.26 7.38
N ASN A 389 30.80 -21.00 6.17
CA ASN A 389 31.45 -21.34 4.91
C ASN A 389 31.39 -20.13 3.95
N PRO A 390 32.44 -19.28 3.91
CA PRO A 390 32.47 -18.11 3.03
C PRO A 390 32.56 -18.49 1.55
N ASP A 391 33.28 -19.57 1.21
CA ASP A 391 33.45 -20.04 -0.18
C ASP A 391 32.10 -20.38 -0.83
N ARG A 392 31.20 -21.01 -0.06
CA ARG A 392 29.82 -21.30 -0.49
C ARG A 392 29.06 -20.00 -0.81
N VAL A 393 29.18 -18.98 0.04
CA VAL A 393 28.51 -17.67 -0.18
C VAL A 393 29.04 -16.98 -1.43
N MET A 394 30.35 -17.00 -1.66
CA MET A 394 30.98 -16.47 -2.88
C MET A 394 30.49 -17.20 -4.14
N GLN A 395 30.39 -18.53 -4.09
CA GLN A 395 29.87 -19.33 -5.20
C GLN A 395 28.39 -19.02 -5.49
N GLU A 396 27.54 -18.99 -4.47
CA GLU A 396 26.10 -18.68 -4.63
C GLU A 396 25.87 -17.25 -5.17
N LEU A 397 26.64 -16.25 -4.72
CA LEU A 397 26.52 -14.87 -5.19
C LEU A 397 27.04 -14.66 -6.62
N THR A 398 27.98 -15.50 -7.07
CA THR A 398 28.46 -15.49 -8.47
C THR A 398 27.33 -15.76 -9.46
N GLU A 399 26.34 -16.61 -9.11
CA GLU A 399 25.16 -16.88 -9.97
C GLU A 399 24.29 -15.63 -10.19
N TYR A 400 24.30 -14.69 -9.24
CA TYR A 400 23.60 -13.41 -9.32
C TYR A 400 24.46 -12.30 -9.94
N GLY A 401 25.64 -12.64 -10.47
CA GLY A 401 26.59 -11.71 -11.08
C GLY A 401 27.19 -10.75 -10.07
N LEU A 402 27.59 -11.26 -8.91
CA LEU A 402 28.46 -10.58 -7.94
C LEU A 402 29.72 -11.43 -7.80
N ILE A 403 30.80 -11.03 -8.47
CA ILE A 403 32.02 -11.83 -8.63
C ILE A 403 33.09 -11.26 -7.69
N PRO A 404 33.72 -12.07 -6.81
CA PRO A 404 34.78 -11.61 -5.92
C PRO A 404 36.01 -11.07 -6.67
N GLU A 405 36.66 -10.03 -6.11
CA GLU A 405 37.94 -9.51 -6.62
C GLU A 405 39.02 -10.60 -6.74
N ASP A 406 39.09 -11.54 -5.79
CA ASP A 406 40.01 -12.70 -5.81
C ASP A 406 39.87 -13.57 -7.08
N TRP A 407 38.70 -13.55 -7.72
CA TRP A 407 38.40 -14.30 -8.94
C TRP A 407 38.43 -13.40 -10.20
N GLY A 408 38.91 -12.16 -10.07
CA GLY A 408 38.96 -11.16 -11.15
C GLY A 408 37.64 -10.42 -11.37
N GLY A 409 36.75 -10.39 -10.38
CA GLY A 409 35.53 -9.60 -10.38
C GLY A 409 35.71 -8.17 -9.86
N ASP A 410 34.59 -7.49 -9.66
CA ASP A 410 34.45 -6.10 -9.22
C ASP A 410 33.84 -5.97 -7.81
N THR A 411 33.34 -7.07 -7.24
CA THR A 411 32.60 -7.05 -5.99
C THR A 411 33.54 -7.33 -4.83
N ILE A 412 33.64 -6.40 -3.87
CA ILE A 412 34.44 -6.56 -2.65
C ILE A 412 33.70 -7.50 -1.68
N PHE A 413 34.41 -8.54 -1.21
CA PHE A 413 33.92 -9.47 -0.19
C PHE A 413 34.71 -9.30 1.11
N VAL A 414 34.03 -8.96 2.21
CA VAL A 414 34.65 -8.80 3.53
C VAL A 414 34.07 -9.84 4.51
N PRO A 415 34.87 -10.80 5.00
CA PRO A 415 34.45 -11.70 6.06
C PRO A 415 34.41 -10.96 7.40
N ILE A 416 33.27 -11.03 8.10
CA ILE A 416 33.06 -10.36 9.39
C ILE A 416 32.39 -11.27 10.43
N SER A 417 32.57 -10.95 11.70
CA SER A 417 31.72 -11.43 12.78
C SER A 417 31.15 -10.24 13.54
N ALA A 418 29.91 -9.89 13.23
CA ALA A 418 29.22 -8.77 13.88
C ALA A 418 29.09 -8.95 15.40
N LEU A 419 29.14 -10.18 15.92
CA LEU A 419 29.05 -10.46 17.36
C LEU A 419 30.38 -10.23 18.11
N THR A 420 31.51 -10.56 17.48
CA THR A 420 32.84 -10.41 18.09
C THR A 420 33.51 -9.08 17.76
N GLY A 421 33.09 -8.43 16.67
CA GLY A 421 33.71 -7.22 16.10
C GLY A 421 34.79 -7.52 15.05
N GLU A 422 35.13 -8.78 14.81
CA GLU A 422 36.14 -9.16 13.83
C GLU A 422 35.74 -8.75 12.40
N GLY A 423 36.67 -8.14 11.65
CA GLY A 423 36.48 -7.68 10.28
C GLY A 423 35.70 -6.37 10.11
N ILE A 424 35.14 -5.79 11.18
CA ILE A 424 34.37 -4.54 11.09
C ILE A 424 35.25 -3.35 10.67
N ASP A 425 36.47 -3.23 11.21
CA ASP A 425 37.40 -2.17 10.81
C ASP A 425 37.76 -2.28 9.32
N SER A 426 38.05 -3.49 8.83
CA SER A 426 38.32 -3.74 7.41
C SER A 426 37.11 -3.42 6.51
N LEU A 427 35.89 -3.69 6.96
CA LEU A 427 34.68 -3.28 6.23
C LEU A 427 34.59 -1.75 6.12
N LEU A 428 34.90 -1.02 7.20
CA LEU A 428 34.92 0.45 7.20
C LEU A 428 36.02 1.03 6.30
N GLU A 429 37.20 0.41 6.26
CA GLU A 429 38.29 0.77 5.34
C GLU A 429 37.89 0.55 3.87
N MET A 430 37.25 -0.57 3.54
CA MET A 430 36.77 -0.84 2.17
C MET A 430 35.67 0.14 1.72
N ILE A 431 34.77 0.56 2.64
CA ILE A 431 33.77 1.59 2.35
C ILE A 431 34.42 2.93 2.02
N LEU A 432 35.48 3.32 2.76
CA LEU A 432 36.25 4.52 2.47
C LEU A 432 36.97 4.42 1.11
N LEU A 433 37.56 3.26 0.80
CA LEU A 433 38.23 3.02 -0.47
C LEU A 433 37.27 3.18 -1.68
N VAL A 434 36.09 2.55 -1.64
CA VAL A 434 35.06 2.72 -2.69
C VAL A 434 34.62 4.18 -2.79
N SER A 435 34.43 4.86 -1.66
CA SER A 435 34.07 6.28 -1.64
C SER A 435 35.15 7.20 -2.22
N GLU A 436 36.42 6.81 -2.18
CA GLU A 436 37.53 7.55 -2.79
C GLU A 436 37.63 7.28 -4.31
N VAL A 437 37.37 6.04 -4.74
CA VAL A 437 37.37 5.66 -6.16
C VAL A 437 36.20 6.31 -6.93
N GLU A 438 35.02 6.39 -6.32
CA GLU A 438 33.82 6.99 -6.92
C GLU A 438 33.77 8.54 -6.80
N GLU A 439 34.75 9.14 -6.10
CA GLU A 439 34.89 10.60 -5.91
C GLU A 439 33.59 11.37 -5.55
N TYR A 440 32.77 10.85 -4.61
CA TYR A 440 31.48 11.47 -4.28
C TYR A 440 31.60 12.94 -3.83
N LYS A 441 30.93 13.84 -4.55
CA LYS A 441 30.95 15.29 -4.33
C LYS A 441 29.56 15.91 -4.13
N ALA A 442 29.52 17.10 -3.56
CA ALA A 442 28.37 18.02 -3.57
C ALA A 442 28.82 19.49 -3.42
N ASN A 443 27.94 20.43 -3.75
CA ASN A 443 28.12 21.86 -3.55
C ASN A 443 27.54 22.29 -2.18
N PRO A 444 28.35 22.57 -1.15
CA PRO A 444 27.84 23.00 0.15
C PRO A 444 27.31 24.45 0.16
N SER A 445 27.60 25.25 -0.87
CA SER A 445 27.34 26.70 -0.92
C SER A 445 25.92 27.05 -1.37
N ARG A 446 25.23 26.14 -2.07
CA ARG A 446 23.86 26.33 -2.54
C ARG A 446 22.80 26.02 -1.47
N ASN A 447 21.55 26.38 -1.77
CA ASN A 447 20.39 26.00 -0.96
C ASN A 447 20.27 24.47 -0.87
N ALA A 448 19.85 23.97 0.30
CA ALA A 448 19.72 22.54 0.52
C ALA A 448 18.65 21.87 -0.34
N LEU A 449 18.97 20.68 -0.81
CA LEU A 449 18.07 19.73 -1.44
C LEU A 449 18.42 18.30 -1.00
N GLY A 450 17.45 17.40 -1.10
CA GLY A 450 17.64 16.01 -0.73
C GLY A 450 16.31 15.27 -0.57
N THR A 451 16.28 14.28 0.31
CA THR A 451 15.15 13.33 0.42
C THR A 451 14.71 13.11 1.86
N VAL A 452 13.40 12.90 2.06
CA VAL A 452 12.82 12.41 3.31
C VAL A 452 13.17 10.93 3.47
N ILE A 453 13.84 10.59 4.57
CA ILE A 453 14.08 9.19 4.95
C ILE A 453 12.81 8.60 5.57
N GLU A 454 12.26 9.30 6.56
CA GLU A 454 11.11 8.87 7.37
C GLU A 454 10.38 10.10 7.94
N ALA A 455 9.08 9.99 8.22
CA ALA A 455 8.28 11.09 8.77
C ALA A 455 7.27 10.60 9.82
N GLN A 456 7.02 11.42 10.84
CA GLN A 456 6.17 11.09 11.99
C GLN A 456 5.41 12.30 12.56
N LEU A 457 4.32 12.03 13.28
CA LEU A 457 3.51 13.07 13.95
C LEU A 457 3.69 13.01 15.48
N ASP A 458 4.46 13.95 16.03
CA ASP A 458 4.69 14.05 17.47
C ASP A 458 3.71 15.04 18.14
N LYS A 459 3.17 14.66 19.30
CA LYS A 459 2.14 15.44 20.02
C LYS A 459 2.62 16.79 20.55
N GLY A 460 3.92 16.97 20.80
CA GLY A 460 4.50 18.21 21.30
C GLY A 460 5.23 19.04 20.24
N ARG A 461 5.76 18.38 19.21
CA ARG A 461 6.60 18.98 18.16
C ARG A 461 5.88 19.21 16.84
N GLY A 462 4.73 18.57 16.63
CA GLY A 462 3.96 18.60 15.38
C GLY A 462 4.49 17.62 14.36
N SER A 463 4.41 17.98 13.06
CA SER A 463 5.06 17.22 11.99
C SER A 463 6.59 17.24 12.16
N VAL A 464 7.17 16.04 12.20
CA VAL A 464 8.61 15.78 12.33
C VAL A 464 9.04 14.94 11.13
N ALA A 465 10.10 15.35 10.44
CA ALA A 465 10.63 14.63 9.28
C ALA A 465 12.15 14.45 9.40
N THR A 466 12.62 13.24 9.18
CA THR A 466 14.05 12.91 9.09
C THR A 466 14.49 13.07 7.64
N LEU A 467 15.35 14.05 7.39
CA LEU A 467 15.85 14.40 6.06
C LEU A 467 17.30 13.96 5.90
N LEU A 468 17.66 13.52 4.70
CA LEU A 468 19.05 13.45 4.26
C LEU A 468 19.33 14.63 3.32
N VAL A 469 20.23 15.53 3.71
CA VAL A 469 20.72 16.59 2.84
C VAL A 469 21.66 15.96 1.81
N GLN A 470 21.34 16.02 0.51
CA GLN A 470 22.20 15.46 -0.55
C GLN A 470 23.13 16.53 -1.12
N ASN A 471 22.63 17.75 -1.32
CA ASN A 471 23.39 18.87 -1.86
C ASN A 471 22.96 20.19 -1.17
N GLY A 472 23.83 21.20 -1.13
CA GLY A 472 23.63 22.44 -0.37
C GLY A 472 23.72 22.31 1.16
N THR A 473 23.54 23.43 1.87
CA THR A 473 23.53 23.47 3.35
C THR A 473 22.16 23.90 3.88
N LEU A 474 21.56 23.09 4.75
CA LEU A 474 20.25 23.34 5.38
C LEU A 474 20.43 24.12 6.69
N ARG A 475 19.61 25.15 6.94
CA ARG A 475 19.70 25.99 8.15
C ARG A 475 18.36 26.12 8.88
N VAL A 476 18.44 26.43 10.18
CA VAL A 476 17.25 26.78 10.97
C VAL A 476 16.72 28.15 10.53
N GLY A 477 15.44 28.19 10.14
CA GLY A 477 14.77 29.38 9.60
C GLY A 477 14.43 29.28 8.11
N ASP A 478 15.02 28.33 7.39
CA ASP A 478 14.86 28.15 5.95
C ASP A 478 13.42 27.81 5.56
N PRO A 479 12.87 28.41 4.49
CA PRO A 479 11.59 28.01 3.92
C PRO A 479 11.79 26.80 3.00
N ILE A 480 11.05 25.72 3.28
CA ILE A 480 11.25 24.41 2.69
C ILE A 480 9.95 23.89 2.08
N VAL A 481 10.06 23.29 0.89
CA VAL A 481 9.00 22.49 0.25
C VAL A 481 9.45 21.03 0.27
N VAL A 482 8.56 20.13 0.67
CA VAL A 482 8.83 18.68 0.83
C VAL A 482 7.66 17.92 0.18
N GLY A 483 7.89 17.35 -1.00
CA GLY A 483 6.83 16.63 -1.73
C GLY A 483 5.62 17.50 -2.05
N SER A 484 4.47 17.18 -1.47
CA SER A 484 3.22 17.96 -1.54
C SER A 484 3.01 18.91 -0.36
N THR A 485 3.94 18.95 0.60
CA THR A 485 3.89 19.75 1.83
C THR A 485 4.90 20.90 1.81
N PHE A 486 4.75 21.85 2.72
CA PHE A 486 5.67 22.98 2.88
C PHE A 486 5.70 23.49 4.31
N GLY A 487 6.70 24.30 4.64
CA GLY A 487 6.82 24.96 5.94
C GLY A 487 8.09 25.78 6.11
N ARG A 488 8.50 25.95 7.36
CA ARG A 488 9.77 26.59 7.74
C ARG A 488 10.46 25.74 8.80
N VAL A 489 11.76 25.50 8.64
CA VAL A 489 12.56 24.76 9.61
C VAL A 489 12.62 25.52 10.94
N ARG A 490 11.86 25.05 11.95
CA ARG A 490 11.79 25.69 13.29
C ARG A 490 12.93 25.26 14.21
N ALA A 491 13.30 23.99 14.14
CA ALA A 491 14.42 23.40 14.85
C ALA A 491 14.93 22.18 14.08
N MET A 492 16.24 21.95 14.20
CA MET A 492 16.93 20.77 13.66
C MET A 492 17.64 20.02 14.79
N VAL A 493 17.61 18.70 14.71
CA VAL A 493 18.24 17.77 15.66
C VAL A 493 19.02 16.74 14.85
N ASN A 494 20.25 16.41 15.24
CA ASN A 494 21.00 15.35 14.59
C ASN A 494 20.64 13.96 15.14
N ASP A 495 21.18 12.92 14.50
CA ASP A 495 21.14 11.51 14.90
C ASP A 495 21.45 11.25 16.39
N LEU A 496 22.34 12.04 17.00
CA LEU A 496 22.69 11.96 18.43
C LEU A 496 21.76 12.77 19.37
N GLY A 497 20.60 13.22 18.90
CA GLY A 497 19.62 13.98 19.68
C GLY A 497 20.06 15.40 20.06
N ARG A 498 21.16 15.92 19.49
CA ARG A 498 21.69 17.26 19.77
C ARG A 498 21.14 18.27 18.76
N ARG A 499 20.74 19.45 19.24
CA ARG A 499 20.26 20.54 18.37
C ARG A 499 21.40 21.11 17.53
N VAL A 500 21.17 21.19 16.22
CA VAL A 500 22.12 21.75 15.24
C VAL A 500 21.53 23.00 14.58
N LYS A 501 22.40 23.90 14.09
CA LYS A 501 21.98 25.13 13.39
C LYS A 501 22.08 25.02 11.88
N GLU A 502 23.02 24.22 11.41
CA GLU A 502 23.33 23.97 10.00
C GLU A 502 23.53 22.45 9.81
N ALA A 503 23.10 21.91 8.69
CA ALA A 503 23.36 20.53 8.26
C ALA A 503 23.94 20.57 6.83
N LYS A 504 25.10 19.93 6.66
CA LYS A 504 25.87 19.88 5.40
C LYS A 504 25.43 18.70 4.53
N PRO A 505 25.89 18.59 3.26
CA PRO A 505 25.69 17.40 2.45
C PRO A 505 26.04 16.10 3.20
N SER A 506 25.27 15.07 2.90
CA SER A 506 25.29 13.73 3.49
C SER A 506 25.05 13.69 5.01
N THR A 507 24.56 14.77 5.62
CA THR A 507 24.19 14.78 7.06
C THR A 507 22.72 14.43 7.24
N PRO A 508 22.36 13.39 8.01
CA PRO A 508 20.98 13.12 8.40
C PRO A 508 20.53 14.08 9.50
N VAL A 509 19.34 14.65 9.37
CA VAL A 509 18.82 15.67 10.29
C VAL A 509 17.31 15.58 10.45
N GLU A 510 16.84 15.56 11.69
CA GLU A 510 15.43 15.59 12.05
C GLU A 510 14.95 17.05 12.14
N ILE A 511 13.98 17.43 11.31
CA ILE A 511 13.42 18.78 11.25
C ILE A 511 12.01 18.86 11.83
N THR A 512 11.59 20.09 12.15
CA THR A 512 10.23 20.40 12.63
C THR A 512 9.71 21.68 11.99
N GLY A 513 8.39 21.82 11.85
CA GLY A 513 7.75 23.04 11.35
C GLY A 513 7.21 22.98 9.92
N LEU A 514 7.05 21.77 9.37
CA LEU A 514 6.18 21.49 8.24
C LEU A 514 4.70 21.63 8.66
N ASN A 515 3.83 21.96 7.70
CA ASN A 515 2.39 22.10 7.96
C ASN A 515 1.68 20.74 8.15
N ASP A 516 2.18 19.70 7.49
CA ASP A 516 1.64 18.34 7.51
C ASP A 516 2.80 17.31 7.48
N VAL A 517 2.50 16.02 7.57
CA VAL A 517 3.50 14.93 7.49
C VAL A 517 3.78 14.62 6.01
N PRO A 518 5.03 14.80 5.52
CA PRO A 518 5.39 14.46 4.14
C PRO A 518 5.40 12.94 3.92
N GLN A 519 5.38 12.49 2.67
CA GLN A 519 5.58 11.07 2.36
C GLN A 519 7.06 10.70 2.53
N ALA A 520 7.33 9.47 2.95
CA ALA A 520 8.70 8.99 3.02
C ALA A 520 9.23 8.77 1.59
N GLY A 521 10.45 9.22 1.31
CA GLY A 521 11.02 9.29 -0.04
C GLY A 521 10.67 10.57 -0.82
N ASP A 522 9.85 11.47 -0.28
CA ASP A 522 9.63 12.78 -0.91
C ASP A 522 10.94 13.55 -1.04
N ARG A 523 11.14 14.20 -2.20
CA ARG A 523 12.23 15.15 -2.39
C ARG A 523 11.89 16.49 -1.72
N PHE A 524 12.91 17.15 -1.17
CA PHE A 524 12.79 18.51 -0.63
C PHE A 524 13.73 19.48 -1.32
N VAL A 525 13.31 20.75 -1.35
CA VAL A 525 14.10 21.89 -1.85
C VAL A 525 13.90 23.08 -0.92
N VAL A 526 15.00 23.75 -0.57
CA VAL A 526 15.01 25.03 0.15
C VAL A 526 15.01 26.19 -0.85
N PHE A 527 14.13 27.16 -0.60
CA PHE A 527 14.04 28.38 -1.40
C PHE A 527 14.68 29.56 -0.64
N ALA A 528 15.09 30.60 -1.36
CA ALA A 528 15.55 31.83 -0.72
C ALA A 528 14.40 32.62 -0.06
N ASP A 529 13.21 32.60 -0.68
CA ASP A 529 12.05 33.37 -0.25
C ASP A 529 10.93 32.48 0.31
N GLU A 530 10.37 32.88 1.45
CA GLU A 530 9.19 32.21 2.04
C GLU A 530 7.96 32.27 1.12
N LYS A 531 7.85 33.33 0.31
CA LYS A 531 6.71 33.54 -0.59
C LYS A 531 6.70 32.55 -1.75
N THR A 532 7.86 32.26 -2.35
CA THR A 532 7.95 31.29 -3.46
C THR A 532 7.76 29.87 -2.95
N ALA A 533 8.40 29.49 -1.83
CA ALA A 533 8.17 28.20 -1.17
C ALA A 533 6.68 27.95 -0.87
N ARG A 534 5.98 28.95 -0.30
CA ARG A 534 4.53 28.85 -0.03
C ARG A 534 3.73 28.67 -1.31
N GLN A 535 3.98 29.48 -2.35
CA GLN A 535 3.25 29.40 -3.61
C GLN A 535 3.44 28.05 -4.31
N VAL A 536 4.67 27.52 -4.34
CA VAL A 536 4.99 26.20 -4.90
C VAL A 536 4.34 25.08 -4.08
N GLY A 537 4.45 25.13 -2.75
CA GLY A 537 3.86 24.14 -1.85
C GLY A 537 2.33 24.10 -1.93
N GLU A 538 1.65 25.26 -1.98
CA GLU A 538 0.20 25.34 -2.13
C GLU A 538 -0.27 24.80 -3.49
N ALA A 539 0.47 25.08 -4.58
CA ALA A 539 0.16 24.55 -5.90
C ALA A 539 0.30 23.01 -5.96
N ARG A 540 1.42 22.46 -5.47
CA ARG A 540 1.66 21.01 -5.41
C ARG A 540 0.66 20.28 -4.50
N SER A 541 0.30 20.88 -3.37
CA SER A 541 -0.74 20.35 -2.47
C SER A 541 -2.11 20.25 -3.17
N GLN A 542 -2.50 21.30 -3.90
CA GLN A 542 -3.75 21.29 -4.68
C GLN A 542 -3.73 20.25 -5.81
N GLN A 543 -2.62 20.15 -6.55
CA GLN A 543 -2.44 19.13 -7.59
C GLN A 543 -2.56 17.70 -7.02
N ALA A 544 -1.93 17.42 -5.88
CA ALA A 544 -2.02 16.12 -5.21
C ALA A 544 -3.47 15.75 -4.82
N ILE A 545 -4.22 16.71 -4.25
CA ILE A 545 -5.64 16.52 -3.90
C ILE A 545 -6.50 16.27 -5.16
N MET A 546 -6.19 16.94 -6.28
CA MET A 546 -6.90 16.70 -7.55
C MET A 546 -6.56 15.33 -8.15
N ALA A 547 -5.29 14.90 -8.10
CA ALA A 547 -4.86 13.57 -8.56
C ALA A 547 -5.58 12.45 -7.79
N GLN A 548 -5.56 12.48 -6.46
CA GLN A 548 -6.21 11.49 -5.60
C GLN A 548 -7.73 11.39 -5.87
N ARG A 549 -8.40 12.52 -6.14
CA ARG A 549 -9.81 12.54 -6.53
C ARG A 549 -10.05 11.92 -7.91
N ASN A 550 -9.18 12.18 -8.87
CA ASN A 550 -9.28 11.65 -10.23
C ASN A 550 -9.08 10.14 -10.29
N ASP A 551 -8.14 9.59 -9.49
CA ASP A 551 -7.94 8.14 -9.37
C ASP A 551 -9.17 7.46 -8.76
N THR A 552 -9.76 8.06 -7.72
CA THR A 552 -11.00 7.57 -7.09
C THR A 552 -12.20 7.62 -8.06
N ALA A 553 -12.22 8.58 -8.99
CA ALA A 553 -13.32 8.76 -9.95
C ALA A 553 -13.31 7.78 -11.14
N ARG A 554 -12.27 6.94 -11.28
CA ARG A 554 -12.11 6.00 -12.41
C ARG A 554 -12.69 4.60 -12.18
N ILE A 555 -13.45 4.37 -11.12
CA ILE A 555 -14.19 3.12 -10.92
C ILE A 555 -15.20 2.96 -12.08
N SER A 556 -14.95 1.97 -12.95
CA SER A 556 -15.79 1.73 -14.11
C SER A 556 -17.02 0.91 -13.73
N LEU A 557 -18.10 1.05 -14.51
CA LEU A 557 -19.28 0.19 -14.36
C LEU A 557 -18.93 -1.29 -14.54
N ASP A 558 -17.90 -1.61 -15.34
CA ASP A 558 -17.41 -2.99 -15.52
C ASP A 558 -16.79 -3.54 -14.22
N THR A 559 -15.96 -2.75 -13.50
CA THR A 559 -15.41 -3.18 -12.20
C THR A 559 -16.49 -3.39 -11.14
N LEU A 560 -17.57 -2.60 -11.16
CA LEU A 560 -18.73 -2.82 -10.29
C LEU A 560 -19.50 -4.09 -10.69
N PHE A 561 -19.57 -4.40 -11.99
CA PHE A 561 -20.21 -5.62 -12.50
C PHE A 561 -19.38 -6.88 -12.22
N GLU A 562 -18.05 -6.77 -12.18
CA GLU A 562 -17.14 -7.84 -11.75
C GLU A 562 -17.26 -8.10 -10.24
N GLN A 563 -17.26 -7.04 -9.40
CA GLN A 563 -17.56 -7.18 -7.97
C GLN A 563 -18.93 -7.83 -7.71
N MET A 564 -19.98 -7.43 -8.45
CA MET A 564 -21.29 -8.07 -8.36
C MET A 564 -21.31 -9.52 -8.85
N LYS A 565 -20.37 -9.94 -9.71
CA LYS A 565 -20.26 -11.32 -10.23
C LYS A 565 -19.46 -12.26 -9.32
N GLN A 566 -18.57 -11.73 -8.48
CA GLN A 566 -17.71 -12.52 -7.59
C GLN A 566 -18.46 -13.14 -6.39
N GLY A 567 -19.78 -12.96 -6.30
CA GLY A 567 -20.58 -13.41 -5.16
C GLY A 567 -20.46 -12.47 -3.96
N GLU A 568 -21.08 -12.86 -2.84
CA GLU A 568 -20.97 -12.12 -1.57
C GLU A 568 -19.61 -12.38 -0.89
N MET A 569 -18.51 -11.95 -1.53
CA MET A 569 -17.22 -11.87 -0.82
C MET A 569 -17.38 -10.91 0.36
N LYS A 570 -17.00 -11.36 1.56
CA LYS A 570 -17.12 -10.56 2.77
C LYS A 570 -15.95 -9.58 2.82
N ASP A 571 -16.22 -8.28 2.87
CA ASP A 571 -15.18 -7.26 3.05
C ASP A 571 -14.83 -7.12 4.54
N LEU A 572 -13.56 -7.33 4.90
CA LEU A 572 -13.00 -6.96 6.19
C LEU A 572 -12.46 -5.53 6.10
N ASN A 573 -13.20 -4.58 6.68
CA ASN A 573 -12.84 -3.17 6.68
C ASN A 573 -11.81 -2.85 7.78
N ILE A 574 -10.72 -2.18 7.40
CA ILE A 574 -9.61 -1.87 8.30
C ILE A 574 -9.22 -0.39 8.22
N ILE A 575 -8.94 0.22 9.38
CA ILE A 575 -8.28 1.53 9.52
C ILE A 575 -6.91 1.33 10.15
N ILE A 576 -5.87 1.90 9.56
CA ILE A 576 -4.48 1.74 10.00
C ILE A 576 -3.94 3.06 10.54
N LYS A 577 -3.39 3.01 11.76
CA LYS A 577 -2.64 4.11 12.38
C LYS A 577 -1.28 3.60 12.82
N ALA A 578 -0.20 4.25 12.37
CA ALA A 578 1.15 3.94 12.84
C ALA A 578 1.89 5.18 13.35
N ASP A 579 3.04 4.98 13.97
CA ASP A 579 3.90 6.03 14.51
C ASP A 579 4.68 6.78 13.42
N VAL A 580 5.15 6.06 12.40
CA VAL A 580 5.86 6.62 11.24
C VAL A 580 5.17 6.25 9.92
N GLN A 581 5.38 7.09 8.89
CA GLN A 581 4.77 6.94 7.57
C GLN A 581 5.15 5.61 6.88
N GLY A 582 6.43 5.23 6.89
CA GLY A 582 6.88 3.99 6.25
C GLY A 582 6.24 2.73 6.85
N SER A 583 5.93 2.71 8.15
CA SER A 583 5.24 1.57 8.79
C SER A 583 3.77 1.47 8.38
N VAL A 584 3.11 2.60 8.09
CA VAL A 584 1.75 2.62 7.50
C VAL A 584 1.78 2.00 6.10
N GLU A 585 2.72 2.42 5.25
CA GLU A 585 2.89 1.92 3.88
C GLU A 585 3.17 0.41 3.87
N ALA A 586 4.12 -0.05 4.69
CA ALA A 586 4.51 -1.45 4.78
C ALA A 586 3.38 -2.34 5.29
N LEU A 587 2.63 -1.90 6.32
CA LEU A 587 1.49 -2.67 6.83
C LEU A 587 0.34 -2.69 5.83
N ALA A 588 0.04 -1.58 5.15
CA ALA A 588 -0.97 -1.56 4.10
C ALA A 588 -0.62 -2.51 2.94
N ALA A 589 0.61 -2.46 2.45
CA ALA A 589 1.10 -3.33 1.38
C ALA A 589 1.19 -4.81 1.80
N ALA A 590 1.43 -5.10 3.08
CA ALA A 590 1.42 -6.48 3.60
C ALA A 590 0.00 -7.03 3.70
N LEU A 591 -0.95 -6.25 4.23
CA LEU A 591 -2.35 -6.67 4.36
C LEU A 591 -3.05 -6.80 2.99
N GLN A 592 -2.66 -6.01 1.98
CA GLN A 592 -3.14 -6.17 0.60
C GLN A 592 -2.59 -7.40 -0.13
N LYS A 593 -1.53 -8.04 0.40
CA LYS A 593 -0.99 -9.31 -0.13
C LYS A 593 -1.62 -10.54 0.52
N LEU A 594 -2.48 -10.38 1.53
CA LEU A 594 -3.25 -11.48 2.10
C LEU A 594 -4.36 -11.85 1.11
N ASP A 595 -4.30 -13.09 0.62
CA ASP A 595 -5.31 -13.67 -0.25
C ASP A 595 -5.93 -14.87 0.49
N VAL A 596 -7.22 -14.75 0.83
CA VAL A 596 -8.00 -15.78 1.54
C VAL A 596 -9.32 -15.93 0.80
N GLU A 597 -9.55 -17.10 0.22
CA GLU A 597 -10.71 -17.35 -0.66
C GLU A 597 -12.05 -17.06 0.03
N GLY A 598 -12.71 -15.96 -0.36
CA GLY A 598 -14.04 -15.55 0.12
C GLY A 598 -14.06 -14.33 1.05
N VAL A 599 -12.90 -13.83 1.49
CA VAL A 599 -12.80 -12.60 2.31
C VAL A 599 -11.78 -11.64 1.70
N ASN A 600 -12.15 -10.38 1.55
CA ASN A 600 -11.31 -9.34 0.96
C ASN A 600 -10.93 -8.28 2.00
N VAL A 601 -9.68 -7.83 2.03
CA VAL A 601 -9.21 -6.79 2.96
C VAL A 601 -9.38 -5.40 2.35
N ARG A 602 -10.25 -4.58 2.93
CA ARG A 602 -10.49 -3.20 2.48
C ARG A 602 -9.92 -2.19 3.48
N ILE A 603 -8.80 -1.56 3.09
CA ILE A 603 -8.21 -0.46 3.88
C ILE A 603 -8.97 0.83 3.58
N ILE A 604 -9.70 1.34 4.58
CA ILE A 604 -10.56 2.54 4.44
C ILE A 604 -9.76 3.83 4.64
N HIS A 605 -8.90 3.86 5.66
CA HIS A 605 -8.12 5.03 6.01
C HIS A 605 -6.77 4.63 6.60
N THR A 606 -5.74 5.35 6.17
CA THR A 606 -4.36 5.23 6.63
C THR A 606 -3.88 6.61 7.08
N ALA A 607 -3.24 6.69 8.24
CA ALA A 607 -2.61 7.94 8.70
C ALA A 607 -1.57 7.68 9.80
N VAL A 608 -0.78 8.71 10.09
CA VAL A 608 0.30 8.69 11.08
C VAL A 608 -0.13 9.40 12.36
N GLY A 609 0.33 8.89 13.50
CA GLY A 609 0.09 9.42 14.84
C GLY A 609 -0.92 8.62 15.67
N ALA A 610 -1.22 9.15 16.85
CA ALA A 610 -2.13 8.50 17.80
C ALA A 610 -3.56 8.37 17.26
N ILE A 611 -4.25 7.29 17.67
CA ILE A 611 -5.65 7.05 17.30
C ILE A 611 -6.52 8.10 17.99
N ASN A 612 -7.28 8.84 17.20
CA ASN A 612 -8.11 9.95 17.65
C ASN A 612 -9.61 9.59 17.62
N GLU A 613 -10.46 10.52 18.06
CA GLU A 613 -11.92 10.29 18.12
C GLU A 613 -12.58 10.17 16.73
N SER A 614 -12.11 10.94 15.73
CA SER A 614 -12.59 10.83 14.34
C SER A 614 -12.25 9.50 13.67
N ASP A 615 -11.16 8.84 14.08
CA ASP A 615 -10.80 7.51 13.57
C ASP A 615 -11.81 6.47 14.06
N ILE A 616 -12.25 6.59 15.31
CA ILE A 616 -13.25 5.70 15.90
C ILE A 616 -14.65 5.95 15.31
N THR A 617 -15.04 7.21 15.07
CA THR A 617 -16.35 7.47 14.44
C THR A 617 -16.38 7.04 12.97
N LEU A 618 -15.27 7.16 12.24
CA LEU A 618 -15.12 6.59 10.90
C LEU A 618 -15.19 5.06 10.92
N ALA A 619 -14.56 4.42 11.91
CA ALA A 619 -14.61 2.98 12.12
C ALA A 619 -16.03 2.48 12.40
N ALA A 620 -16.75 3.14 13.33
CA ALA A 620 -18.13 2.82 13.66
C ALA A 620 -19.07 2.99 12.44
N ALA A 621 -18.92 4.08 11.69
CA ALA A 621 -19.71 4.34 10.49
C ALA A 621 -19.47 3.33 9.35
N SER A 622 -18.28 2.73 9.30
CA SER A 622 -17.86 1.81 8.23
C SER A 622 -17.77 0.34 8.65
N ASN A 623 -18.16 0.02 9.90
CA ASN A 623 -17.96 -1.27 10.55
C ASN A 623 -16.52 -1.81 10.38
N ALA A 624 -15.52 -0.98 10.70
CA ALA A 624 -14.10 -1.27 10.50
C ALA A 624 -13.37 -1.53 11.82
N ILE A 625 -12.33 -2.38 11.76
CA ILE A 625 -11.39 -2.59 12.88
C ILE A 625 -10.28 -1.55 12.81
N VAL A 626 -9.90 -0.99 13.96
CA VAL A 626 -8.80 -0.01 14.04
C VAL A 626 -7.52 -0.70 14.51
N ILE A 627 -6.49 -0.69 13.67
CA ILE A 627 -5.16 -1.24 13.97
C ILE A 627 -4.22 -0.09 14.33
N GLY A 628 -3.72 -0.09 15.56
CA GLY A 628 -2.67 0.79 16.05
C GLY A 628 -1.31 0.10 16.06
N PHE A 629 -0.39 0.55 15.22
CA PHE A 629 0.99 0.06 15.14
C PHE A 629 1.95 0.99 15.88
N ASN A 630 2.52 0.51 16.99
CA ASN A 630 3.33 1.26 17.96
C ASN A 630 2.68 2.52 18.58
N VAL A 631 1.48 2.91 18.13
CA VAL A 631 0.68 4.02 18.65
C VAL A 631 -0.31 3.56 19.71
N ARG A 632 -0.94 4.54 20.39
CA ARG A 632 -2.00 4.32 21.39
C ARG A 632 -3.17 5.27 21.14
N PRO A 633 -4.40 4.89 21.51
CA PRO A 633 -5.54 5.78 21.46
C PRO A 633 -5.46 6.85 22.54
N ASP A 634 -5.96 8.04 22.20
CA ASP A 634 -6.16 9.12 23.15
C ASP A 634 -7.33 8.84 24.11
N VAL A 635 -7.40 9.60 25.21
CA VAL A 635 -8.40 9.40 26.28
C VAL A 635 -9.83 9.49 25.74
N ASN A 636 -10.08 10.40 24.80
CA ASN A 636 -11.38 10.50 24.12
C ASN A 636 -11.62 9.32 23.17
N ALA A 637 -10.63 8.96 22.35
CA ALA A 637 -10.73 7.84 21.42
C ALA A 637 -11.03 6.51 22.15
N LYS A 638 -10.39 6.25 23.30
CA LYS A 638 -10.68 5.06 24.11
C LYS A 638 -12.13 5.04 24.62
N ARG A 639 -12.65 6.17 25.09
CA ARG A 639 -14.05 6.29 25.54
C ARG A 639 -15.04 6.11 24.39
N ALA A 640 -14.74 6.69 23.23
CA ALA A 640 -15.54 6.53 22.02
C ALA A 640 -15.56 5.06 21.58
N ALA A 641 -14.42 4.37 21.60
CA ALA A 641 -14.32 2.96 21.21
C ALA A 641 -15.14 2.05 22.14
N GLU A 642 -15.10 2.31 23.46
CA GLU A 642 -15.92 1.60 24.45
C GLU A 642 -17.42 1.88 24.29
N ALA A 643 -17.81 3.10 23.87
CA ALA A 643 -19.21 3.50 23.69
C ALA A 643 -19.83 2.97 22.38
N GLU A 644 -19.12 3.13 21.26
CA GLU A 644 -19.52 2.67 19.92
C GLU A 644 -19.22 1.19 19.68
N LYS A 645 -18.53 0.52 20.62
CA LYS A 645 -18.07 -0.88 20.54
C LYS A 645 -17.17 -1.17 19.32
N VAL A 646 -16.28 -0.24 19.01
CA VAL A 646 -15.28 -0.38 17.95
C VAL A 646 -14.07 -1.16 18.49
N ASP A 647 -13.68 -2.21 17.79
CA ASP A 647 -12.48 -2.99 18.11
C ASP A 647 -11.20 -2.23 17.75
N VAL A 648 -10.35 -2.01 18.76
CA VAL A 648 -9.05 -1.34 18.62
C VAL A 648 -7.94 -2.32 18.99
N ARG A 649 -7.16 -2.76 18.00
CA ARG A 649 -6.07 -3.74 18.16
C ARG A 649 -4.72 -3.04 18.14
N LEU A 650 -3.86 -3.29 19.13
CA LEU A 650 -2.60 -2.57 19.33
C LEU A 650 -1.40 -3.51 19.23
N HIS A 651 -0.53 -3.25 18.26
CA HIS A 651 0.61 -4.12 17.93
C HIS A 651 1.94 -3.35 17.91
N ARG A 652 3.04 -4.10 17.96
CA ARG A 652 4.44 -3.61 17.89
C ARG A 652 5.33 -4.44 16.97
N ILE A 653 4.75 -5.43 16.30
CA ILE A 653 5.45 -6.40 15.45
C ILE A 653 4.48 -6.68 14.30
N ILE A 654 4.92 -6.43 13.07
CA ILE A 654 4.05 -6.47 11.88
C ILE A 654 3.46 -7.86 11.63
N TYR A 655 4.24 -8.93 11.83
CA TYR A 655 3.78 -10.32 11.74
C TYR A 655 2.53 -10.60 12.57
N LYS A 656 2.47 -10.12 13.81
CA LYS A 656 1.31 -10.34 14.70
C LYS A 656 0.05 -9.63 14.23
N VAL A 657 0.18 -8.57 13.42
CA VAL A 657 -0.97 -7.94 12.77
C VAL A 657 -1.45 -8.84 11.63
N ILE A 658 -0.53 -9.31 10.80
CA ILE A 658 -0.82 -10.17 9.64
C ILE A 658 -1.49 -11.47 10.11
N GLU A 659 -0.93 -12.15 11.12
CA GLU A 659 -1.47 -13.37 11.73
C GLU A 659 -2.87 -13.16 12.35
N GLU A 660 -3.10 -12.06 13.07
CA GLU A 660 -4.40 -11.77 13.70
C GLU A 660 -5.47 -11.41 12.65
N ILE A 661 -5.10 -10.70 11.58
CA ILE A 661 -6.00 -10.39 10.47
C ILE A 661 -6.28 -11.62 9.61
N GLU A 662 -5.29 -12.46 9.29
CA GLU A 662 -5.52 -13.74 8.58
C GLU A 662 -6.46 -14.64 9.40
N SER A 663 -6.25 -14.73 10.73
CA SER A 663 -7.13 -15.47 11.63
C SER A 663 -8.56 -14.89 11.67
N ALA A 664 -8.71 -13.56 11.65
CA ALA A 664 -10.01 -12.91 11.58
C ALA A 664 -10.71 -13.17 10.24
N MET A 665 -9.98 -13.15 9.11
CA MET A 665 -10.52 -13.50 7.80
C MET A 665 -11.01 -14.96 7.77
N LYS A 666 -10.21 -15.91 8.27
CA LYS A 666 -10.62 -17.32 8.37
C LYS A 666 -11.86 -17.49 9.26
N GLY A 667 -11.95 -16.77 10.38
CA GLY A 667 -13.14 -16.75 11.25
C GLY A 667 -14.39 -16.09 10.64
N MET A 668 -14.26 -15.38 9.51
CA MET A 668 -15.39 -14.83 8.74
C MET A 668 -15.87 -15.76 7.61
N LEU A 669 -15.11 -16.80 7.27
CA LEU A 669 -15.54 -17.80 6.28
C LEU A 669 -16.73 -18.60 6.80
N ASP A 670 -17.66 -18.91 5.92
CA ASP A 670 -18.71 -19.88 6.23
C ASP A 670 -18.11 -21.29 6.24
N PRO A 671 -18.53 -22.18 7.15
CA PRO A 671 -17.98 -23.52 7.26
C PRO A 671 -18.32 -24.36 6.03
N GLU A 672 -17.44 -25.30 5.69
CA GLU A 672 -17.74 -26.29 4.65
C GLU A 672 -18.54 -27.45 5.23
N PHE A 673 -19.50 -27.95 4.45
CA PHE A 673 -20.31 -29.10 4.82
C PHE A 673 -19.86 -30.32 4.02
N GLU A 674 -19.16 -31.25 4.68
CA GLU A 674 -18.75 -32.52 4.08
C GLU A 674 -19.85 -33.58 4.30
N GLU A 675 -20.19 -34.32 3.25
CA GLU A 675 -21.10 -35.45 3.38
C GLU A 675 -20.43 -36.61 4.11
N LYS A 676 -20.95 -36.95 5.29
CA LYS A 676 -20.47 -38.09 6.07
C LYS A 676 -21.52 -39.19 6.12
N ILE A 677 -21.19 -40.33 5.52
CA ILE A 677 -21.99 -41.55 5.62
C ILE A 677 -21.97 -42.02 7.09
N ILE A 678 -23.15 -42.22 7.66
CA ILE A 678 -23.32 -42.64 9.06
C ILE A 678 -23.74 -44.11 9.20
N GLY A 679 -24.27 -44.71 8.14
CA GLY A 679 -24.65 -46.12 8.12
C GLY A 679 -25.34 -46.53 6.82
N GLN A 680 -25.46 -47.84 6.62
CA GLN A 680 -26.13 -48.45 5.48
C GLN A 680 -27.14 -49.48 5.98
N ALA A 681 -28.27 -49.60 5.27
CA ALA A 681 -29.32 -50.57 5.57
C ALA A 681 -29.85 -51.23 4.29
N GLU A 682 -29.87 -52.56 4.27
CA GLU A 682 -30.35 -53.35 3.14
C GLU A 682 -31.86 -53.59 3.27
N VAL A 683 -32.63 -53.30 2.21
CA VAL A 683 -34.08 -53.49 2.17
C VAL A 683 -34.39 -54.97 1.93
N ARG A 684 -35.00 -55.64 2.91
CA ARG A 684 -35.36 -57.06 2.82
C ARG A 684 -36.79 -57.30 2.37
N THR A 685 -37.72 -56.40 2.69
CA THR A 685 -39.14 -56.56 2.37
C THR A 685 -39.84 -55.20 2.34
N THR A 686 -40.63 -54.96 1.31
CA THR A 686 -41.37 -53.70 1.12
C THR A 686 -42.86 -53.85 1.48
N PHE A 687 -43.36 -52.96 2.33
CA PHE A 687 -44.75 -52.94 2.79
C PHE A 687 -45.48 -51.70 2.25
N LYS A 688 -46.60 -51.88 1.54
CA LYS A 688 -47.37 -50.76 0.98
C LYS A 688 -48.56 -50.42 1.88
N VAL A 689 -48.60 -49.20 2.42
CA VAL A 689 -49.66 -48.71 3.31
C VAL A 689 -50.31 -47.48 2.72
N SER A 690 -51.61 -47.55 2.42
CA SER A 690 -52.37 -46.57 1.62
C SER A 690 -52.41 -45.12 2.14
N LYS A 691 -51.91 -44.85 3.36
CA LYS A 691 -51.83 -43.51 3.96
C LYS A 691 -50.40 -43.00 4.17
N ILE A 692 -49.37 -43.85 4.02
CA ILE A 692 -47.99 -43.56 4.42
C ILE A 692 -47.01 -43.77 3.24
N GLY A 693 -47.34 -44.65 2.29
CA GLY A 693 -46.50 -44.97 1.13
C GLY A 693 -45.90 -46.37 1.22
N THR A 694 -44.74 -46.56 0.57
CA THR A 694 -43.92 -47.77 0.67
C THR A 694 -42.99 -47.67 1.88
N ILE A 695 -43.19 -48.54 2.88
CA ILE A 695 -42.30 -48.70 4.03
C ILE A 695 -41.29 -49.81 3.70
N ALA A 696 -40.01 -49.46 3.73
CA ALA A 696 -38.91 -50.39 3.53
C ALA A 696 -38.57 -51.09 4.87
N GLY A 697 -38.85 -52.38 4.96
CA GLY A 697 -38.36 -53.24 6.04
C GLY A 697 -36.88 -53.53 5.80
N SER A 698 -36.01 -52.84 6.54
CA SER A 698 -34.58 -52.76 6.28
C SER A 698 -33.76 -53.30 7.46
N TYR A 699 -32.63 -53.91 7.16
CA TYR A 699 -31.66 -54.39 8.14
C TYR A 699 -30.41 -53.51 8.10
N VAL A 700 -30.03 -52.91 9.23
CA VAL A 700 -28.84 -52.04 9.28
C VAL A 700 -27.58 -52.91 9.20
N THR A 701 -26.91 -52.87 8.05
CA THR A 701 -25.72 -53.66 7.73
C THR A 701 -24.45 -53.03 8.31
N ASP A 702 -24.36 -51.70 8.31
CA ASP A 702 -23.23 -50.96 8.86
C ASP A 702 -23.65 -49.64 9.52
N GLY A 703 -22.86 -49.19 10.50
CA GLY A 703 -23.05 -47.92 11.20
C GLY A 703 -24.38 -47.79 11.94
N LYS A 704 -25.07 -46.66 11.76
CA LYS A 704 -26.41 -46.40 12.29
C LYS A 704 -27.25 -45.52 11.36
N ILE A 705 -28.56 -45.73 11.37
CA ILE A 705 -29.54 -44.88 10.68
C ILE A 705 -30.20 -43.98 11.72
N THR A 706 -30.12 -42.65 11.53
CA THR A 706 -30.81 -41.65 12.36
C THR A 706 -32.06 -41.15 11.65
N ARG A 707 -33.08 -40.68 12.37
CA ARG A 707 -34.29 -40.13 11.73
C ARG A 707 -34.01 -38.87 10.89
N ASP A 708 -33.05 -38.05 11.32
CA ASP A 708 -32.80 -36.71 10.78
C ASP A 708 -31.70 -36.69 9.69
N SER A 709 -31.26 -37.85 9.20
CA SER A 709 -30.24 -37.95 8.14
C SER A 709 -30.84 -37.93 6.73
N GLY A 710 -30.07 -37.39 5.79
CA GLY A 710 -30.29 -37.62 4.36
C GLY A 710 -30.08 -39.09 4.01
N VAL A 711 -30.74 -39.55 2.95
CA VAL A 711 -30.64 -40.93 2.46
C VAL A 711 -30.50 -41.00 0.94
N ARG A 712 -29.63 -41.90 0.48
CA ARG A 712 -29.50 -42.34 -0.90
C ARG A 712 -30.08 -43.75 -1.01
N VAL A 713 -30.98 -43.97 -1.97
CA VAL A 713 -31.46 -45.31 -2.33
C VAL A 713 -30.63 -45.81 -3.50
N ILE A 714 -29.88 -46.89 -3.30
CA ILE A 714 -28.91 -47.46 -4.23
C ILE A 714 -29.43 -48.83 -4.69
N ARG A 715 -29.43 -49.06 -6.01
CA ARG A 715 -29.82 -50.34 -6.64
C ARG A 715 -28.76 -50.73 -7.64
N ASP A 716 -28.25 -51.96 -7.54
CA ASP A 716 -27.16 -52.48 -8.38
C ASP A 716 -25.91 -51.57 -8.46
N GLY A 717 -25.64 -50.82 -7.39
CA GLY A 717 -24.53 -49.85 -7.31
C GLY A 717 -24.81 -48.46 -7.90
N VAL A 718 -26.04 -48.18 -8.35
CA VAL A 718 -26.46 -46.88 -8.91
C VAL A 718 -27.41 -46.16 -7.93
N VAL A 719 -27.16 -44.88 -7.65
CA VAL A 719 -28.08 -44.03 -6.87
C VAL A 719 -29.35 -43.79 -7.69
N ILE A 720 -30.48 -44.29 -7.19
CA ILE A 720 -31.81 -44.17 -7.81
C ILE A 720 -32.56 -42.94 -7.30
N PHE A 721 -32.33 -42.56 -6.04
CA PHE A 721 -33.00 -41.43 -5.41
C PHE A 721 -32.15 -40.88 -4.26
N GLU A 722 -32.19 -39.56 -4.07
CA GLU A 722 -31.63 -38.84 -2.92
C GLU A 722 -32.73 -38.04 -2.24
N GLY A 723 -32.79 -38.07 -0.91
CA GLY A 723 -33.78 -37.32 -0.15
C GLY A 723 -33.62 -37.50 1.36
N GLU A 724 -34.73 -37.39 2.10
CA GLU A 724 -34.76 -37.44 3.56
C GLU A 724 -35.60 -38.63 4.05
N ILE A 725 -35.37 -39.09 5.28
CA ILE A 725 -36.25 -40.05 5.94
C ILE A 725 -37.49 -39.30 6.46
N ASP A 726 -38.68 -39.78 6.11
CA ASP A 726 -39.96 -39.25 6.62
C ASP A 726 -40.29 -39.86 8.00
N THR A 727 -40.19 -41.19 8.09
CA THR A 727 -40.40 -41.94 9.32
C THR A 727 -39.39 -43.09 9.47
N LEU A 728 -38.85 -43.21 10.68
CA LEU A 728 -38.00 -44.31 11.13
C LEU A 728 -38.69 -45.01 12.30
N LYS A 729 -39.03 -46.28 12.14
CA LYS A 729 -39.75 -47.06 13.16
C LYS A 729 -39.05 -48.38 13.46
N ARG A 730 -39.16 -48.82 14.71
CA ARG A 730 -38.76 -50.16 15.13
C ARG A 730 -39.96 -50.87 15.73
N PHE A 731 -40.40 -51.95 15.09
CA PHE A 731 -41.68 -52.61 15.35
C PHE A 731 -42.89 -51.65 15.26
N LYS A 732 -43.38 -51.12 16.38
CA LYS A 732 -44.53 -50.20 16.44
C LYS A 732 -44.14 -48.79 16.86
N ASP A 733 -42.92 -48.61 17.38
CA ASP A 733 -42.48 -47.39 18.03
C ASP A 733 -41.63 -46.54 17.08
N ASP A 734 -41.78 -45.21 17.16
CA ASP A 734 -40.93 -44.26 16.45
C ASP A 734 -39.52 -44.28 17.06
N ALA A 735 -38.51 -44.57 16.24
CA ALA A 735 -37.11 -44.67 16.65
C ALA A 735 -36.35 -43.40 16.24
N LYS A 736 -35.53 -42.85 17.15
CA LYS A 736 -34.63 -41.72 16.83
C LYS A 736 -33.40 -42.18 16.05
N GLU A 737 -32.86 -43.34 16.41
CA GLU A 737 -31.76 -44.00 15.73
C GLU A 737 -31.90 -45.53 15.81
N VAL A 738 -31.32 -46.22 14.84
CA VAL A 738 -31.23 -47.68 14.79
C VAL A 738 -29.79 -48.07 14.45
N SER A 739 -29.14 -48.80 15.36
CA SER A 739 -27.76 -49.26 15.21
C SER A 739 -27.66 -50.52 14.34
N GLN A 740 -26.45 -50.78 13.84
CA GLN A 740 -26.05 -52.02 13.16
C GLN A 740 -26.62 -53.28 13.82
N GLY A 741 -27.05 -54.23 12.99
CA GLY A 741 -27.53 -55.54 13.41
C GLY A 741 -29.02 -55.61 13.77
N TYR A 742 -29.73 -54.48 13.78
CA TYR A 742 -31.17 -54.41 14.06
C TYR A 742 -32.02 -54.17 12.80
N GLU A 743 -33.27 -54.66 12.85
CA GLU A 743 -34.30 -54.42 11.84
C GLU A 743 -35.10 -53.14 12.16
N CYS A 744 -35.47 -52.41 11.10
CA CYS A 744 -36.28 -51.19 11.17
C CYS A 744 -37.18 -51.04 9.95
N GLY A 745 -38.24 -50.24 10.08
CA GLY A 745 -39.03 -49.73 8.97
C GLY A 745 -38.60 -48.30 8.65
N ILE A 746 -38.15 -48.08 7.42
CA ILE A 746 -37.75 -46.76 6.89
C ILE A 746 -38.75 -46.34 5.82
N THR A 747 -39.29 -45.12 5.92
CA THR A 747 -40.09 -44.50 4.86
C THR A 747 -39.29 -43.33 4.29
N VAL A 748 -39.04 -43.32 2.98
CA VAL A 748 -38.31 -42.24 2.31
C VAL A 748 -39.29 -41.17 1.83
N LYS A 749 -39.00 -39.91 2.15
CA LYS A 749 -39.84 -38.76 1.80
C LYS A 749 -39.93 -38.60 0.29
N ASN A 750 -41.14 -38.47 -0.24
CA ASN A 750 -41.46 -38.33 -1.67
C ASN A 750 -41.01 -39.48 -2.60
N PHE A 751 -40.55 -40.63 -2.08
CA PHE A 751 -40.11 -41.76 -2.90
C PHE A 751 -40.82 -43.07 -2.52
N ASN A 752 -41.37 -43.77 -3.51
CA ASN A 752 -42.19 -44.97 -3.30
C ASN A 752 -41.76 -46.22 -4.10
N ASP A 753 -40.80 -46.11 -5.04
CA ASP A 753 -40.24 -47.26 -5.81
C ASP A 753 -39.03 -47.89 -5.09
N VAL A 754 -39.11 -48.07 -3.77
CA VAL A 754 -38.17 -48.93 -3.05
C VAL A 754 -38.51 -50.39 -3.36
N LYS A 755 -37.48 -51.22 -3.57
CA LYS A 755 -37.58 -52.66 -3.87
C LYS A 755 -36.74 -53.48 -2.90
N ASP A 756 -37.11 -54.74 -2.78
CA ASP A 756 -36.35 -55.73 -2.01
C ASP A 756 -34.98 -55.94 -2.71
N GLY A 757 -33.89 -55.80 -1.95
CA GLY A 757 -32.51 -55.79 -2.45
C GLY A 757 -31.90 -54.40 -2.66
N ASP A 758 -32.67 -53.30 -2.51
CA ASP A 758 -32.10 -51.95 -2.51
C ASP A 758 -31.25 -51.70 -1.24
N VAL A 759 -30.21 -50.87 -1.35
CA VAL A 759 -29.41 -50.40 -0.20
C VAL A 759 -29.75 -48.94 0.09
N ILE A 760 -30.15 -48.64 1.31
CA ILE A 760 -30.37 -47.29 1.80
C ILE A 760 -29.11 -46.84 2.56
N GLU A 761 -28.38 -45.89 1.99
CA GLU A 761 -27.22 -45.26 2.62
C GLU A 761 -27.66 -43.96 3.29
N ALA A 762 -27.42 -43.83 4.59
CA ALA A 762 -27.71 -42.63 5.36
C ALA A 762 -26.46 -41.76 5.52
N TYR A 763 -26.60 -40.46 5.27
CA TYR A 763 -25.54 -39.48 5.40
C TYR A 763 -26.01 -38.24 6.17
N ILE A 764 -25.08 -37.56 6.81
CA ILE A 764 -25.29 -36.24 7.42
C ILE A 764 -24.31 -35.25 6.81
N MET A 765 -24.72 -33.99 6.68
CA MET A 765 -23.80 -32.90 6.43
C MET A 765 -23.05 -32.64 7.73
N GLN A 766 -21.76 -32.98 7.79
CA GLN A 766 -20.91 -32.61 8.92
C GLN A 766 -20.27 -31.25 8.62
N GLU A 767 -20.39 -30.32 9.56
CA GLU A 767 -19.65 -29.06 9.54
C GLU A 767 -18.15 -29.33 9.71
N VAL A 768 -17.34 -28.76 8.81
CA VAL A 768 -15.88 -28.85 8.79
C VAL A 768 -15.32 -27.44 8.62
N GLU A 769 -14.40 -27.06 9.51
CA GLU A 769 -13.68 -25.78 9.40
C GLU A 769 -12.79 -25.78 8.15
N ARG A 770 -12.95 -24.75 7.30
CA ARG A 770 -11.96 -24.42 6.25
C ARG A 770 -10.62 -24.09 6.90
N LYS A 771 -9.52 -24.62 6.36
CA LYS A 771 -8.15 -24.50 6.92
C LYS A 771 -7.36 -23.36 6.29
#